data_AF-A0A9P9L0I3-F1
#
_entry.id   AF-A0A9P9L0I3-F1
#
_cell.length_a   1.000
_cell.length_b   1.000
_cell.length_c   1.000
_cell.angle_alpha   90.00
_cell.angle_beta   90.00
_cell.angle_gamma   90.00
#
_symmetry.space_group_name_H-M   'P 1'
#
loop_
_entity.id
_entity.type
_entity.pdbx_description
1 polymer ?
#
loop_
_entity_poly.entity_id
_entity_poly.type
_entity_poly.pdbx_seq_one_letter_code
_entity_poly.pdbx_strand_id
1 'polypeptide(L)'
;MSYGKKDEDADLGLVKVDRTQVFQEARLFNSSPIQPRRCRILLTKIALLLYTGEKFPTNEATTLFFGISKLFQNKDASLRQMVHLVIKELANSAEDIIMVTSTIMKDTGGSTDAIYRPNAIRALCRIIDATTVQSIERVMKTAIVDKNPSVSSAALVSSYHLLPIAKDVVRRWQSETQEAAASSKSSGGFSLGFSTSSSQIPMNHSTMAQYHAVGLLYQMRSHDRMALVKMVQQFGAAGALKSPAAIVMLVRLAAQLAEEDPSLRKPMMQLLDGWLRHKSEMVNFEAAKAICDMRDVTDAEVSQAVHVLQLFLTSPRAVTKFAALRILHNFASFKPTAVHVCNPDIELLISNSNRSIATFAITTLLKTGNEASVDRLMKQISTFMSEITDEFKITIVEAIRTLCLKFPSKQAGMLTFLSGILRDEGGYEFKRAVVESMFDLIKFVPDSKEDALAHLCEFIEDCEFTKLAVRILHLIGLEGPKTAQPTKYIRYIYNRVVLENAVVRAAAVTALAKFGVGQKDPEVKSSVRVLLTRCLDDVDDEVRDRAALNLKLMAEEDDEMAARFVKNENMFSLPFFEQQLVLYVTSDDKSAFDSPFDISKIPIVTREQADAEDRTKKLIATTPTLKAPKVGPTKTSGAEAVASATAQAQRYAQELLEIPEMKEFGSVLKSSPLLELTEAETEYVVTLVKHIFKEHIVLQYEVKNTLPDTVLENVSVVATPSDDEELEEVFIIQAEKLPTDQPGKVYVAFKKINGEGSLPISTFSNILRFTSKEIDPSTNEPEETGYDDEYEVAEFDLTGSDYVIPTFAGNFSHIWEQVGASGEEATETLQLSGMSSIAEATEQLTKALSLQPLEGTDVPVNQTTHTLKLLGKTVGGGRVVATVRMAFSSKTGVTTKITVRSEEENVATLVVASVA
;
A
#
# COMPACT_ATOMS: atom_id res chain seq x y z
N MET A 1 -50.13 37.40 -20.91
CA MET A 1 -49.82 37.56 -22.35
C MET A 1 -49.01 36.36 -22.81
N SER A 2 -49.32 35.91 -24.02
CA SER A 2 -49.07 34.58 -24.60
C SER A 2 -47.65 34.01 -24.45
N TYR A 3 -47.64 32.70 -24.19
CA TYR A 3 -46.55 31.74 -24.41
C TYR A 3 -45.95 31.81 -25.82
N GLY A 4 -44.68 31.42 -25.92
CA GLY A 4 -44.17 30.56 -27.00
C GLY A 4 -43.96 31.19 -28.37
N LYS A 5 -42.76 31.71 -28.60
CA LYS A 5 -42.07 31.51 -29.89
C LYS A 5 -40.76 30.79 -29.59
N LYS A 6 -40.82 29.45 -29.67
CA LYS A 6 -39.64 28.65 -29.98
C LYS A 6 -39.22 29.08 -31.39
N ASP A 7 -38.00 29.60 -31.53
CA ASP A 7 -37.32 29.61 -32.82
C ASP A 7 -37.00 28.15 -33.18
N GLU A 8 -37.91 27.52 -33.91
CA GLU A 8 -37.74 26.17 -34.49
C GLU A 8 -36.90 26.16 -35.77
N ASP A 9 -36.27 27.28 -36.13
CA ASP A 9 -35.35 27.39 -37.29
C ASP A 9 -33.88 27.66 -36.91
N ALA A 10 -33.54 27.65 -35.61
CA ALA A 10 -32.14 27.55 -35.19
C ALA A 10 -31.71 26.08 -35.19
N ASP A 11 -31.81 25.46 -36.37
CA ASP A 11 -31.12 24.23 -36.66
C ASP A 11 -29.64 24.48 -36.33
N LEU A 12 -29.18 23.94 -35.20
CA LEU A 12 -27.78 23.78 -34.84
C LEU A 12 -27.16 22.77 -35.81
N GLY A 13 -27.28 23.05 -37.11
CA GLY A 13 -26.38 22.51 -38.10
C GLY A 13 -25.00 22.94 -37.64
N LEU A 14 -24.20 21.97 -37.17
CA LEU A 14 -22.76 22.07 -37.29
C LEU A 14 -22.51 22.67 -38.67
N VAL A 15 -22.03 23.91 -38.72
CA VAL A 15 -21.68 24.55 -39.98
C VAL A 15 -20.68 23.59 -40.62
N LYS A 16 -21.12 22.80 -41.61
CA LYS A 16 -20.25 21.93 -42.38
C LYS A 16 -19.41 22.87 -43.24
N VAL A 17 -18.32 23.30 -42.64
CA VAL A 17 -17.33 24.15 -43.26
C VAL A 17 -16.39 23.22 -44.02
N ASP A 18 -16.27 23.41 -45.34
CA ASP A 18 -15.30 22.67 -46.14
C ASP A 18 -13.93 23.35 -46.07
N ARG A 19 -12.89 22.58 -45.72
CA ARG A 19 -11.48 23.02 -45.69
C ARG A 19 -11.07 23.75 -46.97
N THR A 20 -11.41 23.19 -48.13
CA THR A 20 -10.97 23.70 -49.43
C THR A 20 -11.61 25.05 -49.74
N GLN A 21 -12.89 25.20 -49.41
CA GLN A 21 -13.62 26.44 -49.54
C GLN A 21 -13.05 27.54 -48.62
N VAL A 22 -12.78 27.20 -47.36
CA VAL A 22 -12.20 28.16 -46.40
C VAL A 22 -10.80 28.59 -46.80
N PHE A 23 -9.97 27.68 -47.31
CA PHE A 23 -8.65 28.02 -47.82
C PHE A 23 -8.71 28.96 -49.02
N GLN A 24 -9.68 28.78 -49.92
CA GLN A 24 -9.90 29.71 -51.03
C GLN A 24 -10.41 31.08 -50.56
N GLU A 25 -11.36 31.09 -49.62
CA GLU A 25 -11.88 32.33 -49.00
C GLU A 25 -10.77 33.10 -48.25
N ALA A 26 -9.73 32.42 -47.77
CA ALA A 26 -8.59 33.03 -47.07
C ALA A 26 -7.77 34.02 -47.90
N ARG A 27 -7.94 34.05 -49.23
CA ARG A 27 -7.41 35.12 -50.09
C ARG A 27 -7.93 36.50 -49.70
N LEU A 28 -9.07 36.57 -49.03
CA LEU A 28 -9.64 37.81 -48.48
C LEU A 28 -8.65 38.55 -47.55
N PHE A 29 -7.76 37.84 -46.86
CA PHE A 29 -6.76 38.44 -45.97
C PHE A 29 -5.74 39.33 -46.71
N ASN A 30 -5.59 39.17 -48.04
CA ASN A 30 -4.71 39.98 -48.86
C ASN A 30 -5.40 41.22 -49.47
N SER A 31 -6.72 41.37 -49.29
CA SER A 31 -7.46 42.52 -49.83
C SER A 31 -7.15 43.83 -49.08
N SER A 32 -6.98 44.92 -49.83
CA SER A 32 -6.82 46.28 -49.29
C SER A 32 -7.98 47.15 -49.81
N PRO A 33 -8.87 47.71 -48.97
CA PRO A 33 -8.84 47.78 -47.50
C PRO A 33 -9.37 46.51 -46.79
N ILE A 34 -8.78 46.18 -45.63
CA ILE A 34 -9.16 45.02 -44.80
C ILE A 34 -10.53 45.26 -44.15
N GLN A 35 -11.46 44.30 -44.29
CA GLN A 35 -12.78 44.32 -43.65
C GLN A 35 -12.80 43.46 -42.36
N PRO A 36 -12.79 44.06 -41.14
CA PRO A 36 -12.59 43.31 -39.89
C PRO A 36 -13.68 42.27 -39.60
N ARG A 37 -14.95 42.60 -39.87
CA ARG A 37 -16.08 41.69 -39.61
C ARG A 37 -16.02 40.42 -40.46
N ARG A 38 -15.70 40.54 -41.75
CA ARG A 38 -15.60 39.38 -42.65
C ARG A 38 -14.36 38.53 -42.34
N CYS A 39 -13.22 39.18 -42.05
CA CYS A 39 -12.01 38.48 -41.65
C CYS A 39 -12.21 37.69 -40.34
N ARG A 40 -12.95 38.25 -39.37
CA ARG A 40 -13.31 37.52 -38.14
C ARG A 40 -14.14 36.27 -38.40
N ILE A 41 -15.18 36.36 -39.22
CA ILE A 41 -16.04 35.21 -39.57
C ILE A 41 -15.19 34.11 -40.21
N LEU A 42 -14.29 34.48 -41.11
CA LEU A 42 -13.39 33.55 -41.77
C LEU A 42 -12.36 32.93 -40.80
N LEU A 43 -11.78 33.72 -39.89
CA LEU A 43 -10.92 33.19 -38.82
C LEU A 43 -11.68 32.24 -37.88
N THR A 44 -12.96 32.49 -37.61
CA THR A 44 -13.83 31.58 -36.85
C THR A 44 -14.06 30.28 -37.60
N LYS A 45 -14.28 30.32 -38.92
CA LYS A 45 -14.37 29.10 -39.74
C LYS A 45 -13.07 28.29 -39.70
N ILE A 46 -11.91 28.94 -39.82
CA ILE A 46 -10.60 28.29 -39.71
C ILE A 46 -10.41 27.66 -38.33
N ALA A 47 -10.75 28.40 -37.26
CA ALA A 47 -10.66 27.88 -35.90
C ALA A 47 -11.59 26.67 -35.68
N LEU A 48 -12.81 26.71 -36.24
CA LEU A 48 -13.76 25.59 -36.17
C LEU A 48 -13.16 24.33 -36.80
N LEU A 49 -12.61 24.44 -38.01
CA LEU A 49 -11.97 23.32 -38.71
C LEU A 49 -10.83 22.69 -37.89
N LEU A 50 -9.99 23.53 -37.29
CA LEU A 50 -8.88 23.09 -36.42
C LEU A 50 -9.38 22.37 -35.16
N TYR A 51 -10.41 22.90 -34.49
CA TYR A 51 -10.97 22.27 -33.28
C TYR A 51 -11.83 21.02 -33.57
N THR A 52 -12.37 20.88 -34.78
CA THR A 52 -13.03 19.63 -35.23
C THR A 52 -12.04 18.53 -35.61
N GLY A 53 -10.73 18.81 -35.57
CA GLY A 53 -9.66 17.84 -35.81
C GLY A 53 -9.15 17.78 -37.25
N GLU A 54 -9.58 18.68 -38.13
CA GLU A 54 -9.00 18.78 -39.47
C GLU A 54 -7.63 19.47 -39.43
N LYS A 55 -6.66 18.90 -40.14
CA LYS A 55 -5.30 19.47 -40.24
C LYS A 55 -5.08 20.04 -41.63
N PHE A 56 -4.52 21.25 -41.70
CA PHE A 56 -4.05 21.83 -42.95
C PHE A 56 -2.67 21.23 -43.32
N PRO A 57 -2.42 20.86 -44.58
CA PRO A 57 -1.08 20.55 -45.07
C PRO A 57 -0.10 21.70 -44.80
N THR A 58 1.19 21.40 -44.62
CA THR A 58 2.23 22.39 -44.26
C THR A 58 2.27 23.59 -45.20
N ASN A 59 2.15 23.37 -46.51
CA ASN A 59 2.12 24.43 -47.52
C ASN A 59 0.90 25.36 -47.39
N GLU A 60 -0.28 24.79 -47.13
CA GLU A 60 -1.51 25.55 -46.93
C GLU A 60 -1.48 26.30 -45.59
N ALA A 61 -1.03 25.63 -44.52
CA ALA A 61 -0.86 26.20 -43.20
C ALA A 61 0.08 27.41 -43.23
N THR A 62 1.22 27.30 -43.93
CA THR A 62 2.19 28.39 -44.10
C THR A 62 1.60 29.56 -44.89
N THR A 63 0.85 29.29 -45.96
CA THR A 63 0.16 30.33 -46.75
C THR A 63 -0.90 31.06 -45.92
N LEU A 64 -1.71 30.31 -45.16
CA LEU A 64 -2.69 30.86 -44.22
C LEU A 64 -2.00 31.68 -43.13
N PHE A 65 -0.89 31.18 -42.58
CA PHE A 65 -0.11 31.84 -41.55
C PHE A 65 0.38 33.23 -42.00
N PHE A 66 0.94 33.34 -43.21
CA PHE A 66 1.34 34.62 -43.79
C PHE A 66 0.17 35.52 -44.17
N GLY A 67 -0.95 34.96 -44.62
CA GLY A 67 -2.18 35.74 -44.88
C GLY A 67 -2.73 36.37 -43.60
N ILE A 68 -2.79 35.58 -42.52
CA ILE A 68 -3.31 36.00 -41.22
C ILE A 68 -2.37 37.01 -40.55
N SER A 69 -1.04 36.89 -40.71
CA SER A 69 -0.09 37.84 -40.11
C SER A 69 -0.22 39.26 -40.66
N LYS A 70 -0.68 39.45 -41.90
CA LYS A 70 -0.99 40.79 -42.45
C LYS A 70 -2.12 41.50 -41.70
N LEU A 71 -3.03 40.74 -41.08
CA LEU A 71 -4.15 41.30 -40.31
C LEU A 71 -3.69 42.03 -39.03
N PHE A 72 -2.45 41.81 -38.57
CA PHE A 72 -1.87 42.56 -37.43
C PHE A 72 -1.76 44.07 -37.69
N GLN A 73 -1.75 44.51 -38.96
CA GLN A 73 -1.72 45.93 -39.30
C GLN A 73 -3.00 46.68 -38.88
N ASN A 74 -4.11 45.97 -38.72
CA ASN A 74 -5.39 46.55 -38.31
C ASN A 74 -5.42 46.81 -36.79
N LYS A 75 -6.02 47.93 -36.37
CA LYS A 75 -6.13 48.33 -34.94
C LYS A 75 -7.37 47.76 -34.22
N ASP A 76 -8.26 47.03 -34.92
CA ASP A 76 -9.46 46.45 -34.31
C ASP A 76 -9.13 45.36 -33.26
N ALA A 77 -9.69 45.51 -32.06
CA ALA A 77 -9.34 44.66 -30.92
C ALA A 77 -9.80 43.23 -31.05
N SER A 78 -11.03 43.07 -31.53
CA SER A 78 -11.65 41.75 -31.70
C SER A 78 -10.96 40.95 -32.81
N LEU A 79 -10.55 41.63 -33.89
CA LEU A 79 -9.79 40.99 -34.96
C LEU A 79 -8.42 40.52 -34.48
N ARG A 80 -7.67 41.36 -33.77
CA ARG A 80 -6.34 40.99 -33.22
C ARG A 80 -6.39 39.80 -32.26
N GLN A 81 -7.42 39.72 -31.41
CA GLN A 81 -7.60 38.56 -30.52
C GLN A 81 -7.79 37.25 -31.31
N MET A 82 -8.63 37.28 -32.35
CA MET A 82 -8.84 36.11 -33.23
C MET A 82 -7.57 35.74 -33.99
N VAL A 83 -6.80 36.74 -34.44
CA VAL A 83 -5.50 36.54 -35.10
C VAL A 83 -4.53 35.81 -34.16
N HIS A 84 -4.36 36.27 -32.91
CA HIS A 84 -3.49 35.59 -31.94
C HIS A 84 -3.92 34.14 -31.65
N LEU A 85 -5.22 33.86 -31.60
CA LEU A 85 -5.75 32.51 -31.37
C LEU A 85 -5.42 31.58 -32.54
N VAL A 86 -5.76 31.97 -33.77
CA VAL A 86 -5.59 31.12 -34.95
C VAL A 86 -4.11 30.94 -35.30
N ILE A 87 -3.29 31.98 -35.15
CA ILE A 87 -1.83 31.89 -35.37
C ILE A 87 -1.20 30.90 -34.38
N LYS A 88 -1.62 30.91 -33.12
CA LYS A 88 -1.09 29.98 -32.11
C LYS A 88 -1.35 28.51 -32.49
N GLU A 89 -2.54 28.19 -33.00
CA GLU A 89 -2.88 26.81 -33.39
C GLU A 89 -2.19 26.40 -34.70
N LEU A 90 -2.05 27.32 -35.67
CA LEU A 90 -1.36 27.07 -36.95
C LEU A 90 0.16 27.00 -36.82
N ALA A 91 0.76 27.57 -35.76
CA ALA A 91 2.20 27.64 -35.57
C ALA A 91 2.87 26.24 -35.56
N ASN A 92 2.21 25.21 -35.05
CA ASN A 92 2.77 23.86 -35.03
C ASN A 92 2.84 23.19 -36.41
N SER A 93 2.15 23.73 -37.43
CA SER A 93 2.03 23.13 -38.77
C SER A 93 2.63 24.01 -39.89
N ALA A 94 3.06 25.23 -39.58
CA ALA A 94 3.59 26.19 -40.54
C ALA A 94 5.14 26.25 -40.48
N GLU A 95 5.77 26.57 -41.61
CA GLU A 95 7.21 26.82 -41.72
C GLU A 95 7.51 28.34 -41.75
N ASP A 96 8.77 28.75 -41.58
CA ASP A 96 9.22 30.16 -41.63
C ASP A 96 8.55 31.14 -40.63
N ILE A 97 8.25 30.63 -39.44
CA ILE A 97 7.50 31.35 -38.40
C ILE A 97 8.23 32.64 -37.91
N ILE A 98 9.56 32.69 -38.04
CA ILE A 98 10.45 33.77 -37.56
C ILE A 98 10.01 35.17 -38.03
N MET A 99 9.46 35.29 -39.24
CA MET A 99 9.02 36.58 -39.80
C MET A 99 7.87 37.21 -38.98
N VAL A 100 6.97 36.40 -38.44
CA VAL A 100 5.79 36.87 -37.69
C VAL A 100 6.11 37.13 -36.23
N THR A 101 7.15 36.48 -35.68
CA THR A 101 7.65 36.68 -34.33
C THR A 101 8.00 38.15 -34.07
N SER A 102 8.61 38.83 -35.05
CA SER A 102 8.93 40.27 -34.96
C SER A 102 7.69 41.17 -34.85
N THR A 103 6.58 40.77 -35.47
CA THR A 103 5.32 41.52 -35.46
C THR A 103 4.58 41.32 -34.14
N ILE A 104 4.59 40.09 -33.61
CA ILE A 104 4.05 39.79 -32.27
C ILE A 104 4.89 40.48 -31.19
N MET A 105 6.21 40.53 -31.34
CA MET A 105 7.11 41.23 -30.40
C MET A 105 6.78 42.73 -30.28
N LYS A 106 6.38 43.40 -31.38
CA LYS A 106 5.93 44.81 -31.32
C LYS A 106 4.72 44.99 -30.42
N ASP A 107 3.76 44.06 -30.48
CA ASP A 107 2.56 44.07 -29.62
C ASP A 107 2.87 43.71 -28.16
N THR A 108 4.01 43.07 -27.87
CA THR A 108 4.47 42.80 -26.49
C THR A 108 5.19 43.98 -25.82
N GLY A 109 5.88 44.82 -26.59
CA GLY A 109 6.70 45.92 -26.08
C GLY A 109 6.12 47.34 -26.28
N GLY A 110 5.20 47.54 -27.23
CA GLY A 110 4.81 48.88 -27.70
C GLY A 110 3.40 49.36 -27.36
N SER A 111 2.47 48.52 -26.89
CA SER A 111 1.08 48.93 -26.65
C SER A 111 0.75 49.05 -25.16
N THR A 112 0.34 50.25 -24.75
CA THR A 112 -0.31 50.55 -23.46
C THR A 112 -1.70 49.91 -23.31
N ASP A 113 -2.23 49.28 -24.37
CA ASP A 113 -3.51 48.58 -24.34
C ASP A 113 -3.39 47.26 -23.58
N ALA A 114 -3.98 47.26 -22.37
CA ALA A 114 -4.08 46.13 -21.45
C ALA A 114 -4.66 44.83 -22.05
N ILE A 115 -5.29 44.91 -23.22
CA ILE A 115 -6.00 43.81 -23.89
C ILE A 115 -5.09 43.02 -24.84
N TYR A 116 -4.17 43.67 -25.55
CA TYR A 116 -3.32 43.00 -26.55
C TYR A 116 -2.11 42.35 -25.91
N ARG A 117 -1.46 43.06 -24.99
CA ARG A 117 -0.18 42.65 -24.42
C ARG A 117 -0.20 41.25 -23.77
N PRO A 118 -1.20 40.86 -22.94
CA PRO A 118 -1.26 39.51 -22.39
C PRO A 118 -1.43 38.42 -23.46
N ASN A 119 -2.24 38.69 -24.49
CA ASN A 119 -2.51 37.73 -25.56
C ASN A 119 -1.31 37.57 -26.49
N ALA A 120 -0.62 38.67 -26.79
CA ALA A 120 0.64 38.66 -27.52
C ALA A 120 1.72 37.86 -26.78
N ILE A 121 1.88 38.06 -25.47
CA ILE A 121 2.84 37.29 -24.65
C ILE A 121 2.54 35.78 -24.69
N ARG A 122 1.27 35.38 -24.51
CA ARG A 122 0.86 33.96 -24.56
C ARG A 122 1.07 33.32 -25.93
N ALA A 123 0.74 34.05 -27.00
CA ALA A 123 0.96 33.59 -28.37
C ALA A 123 2.46 33.46 -28.66
N LEU A 124 3.25 34.47 -28.29
CA LEU A 124 4.69 34.52 -28.51
C LEU A 124 5.41 33.33 -27.89
N CYS A 125 5.09 32.96 -26.65
CA CYS A 125 5.78 31.87 -25.96
C CYS A 125 5.41 30.46 -26.45
N ARG A 126 4.38 30.33 -27.28
CA ARG A 126 4.04 29.08 -27.98
C ARG A 126 4.66 28.97 -29.37
N ILE A 127 5.14 30.09 -29.90
CA ILE A 127 5.68 30.23 -31.24
C ILE A 127 7.22 30.25 -31.24
N ILE A 128 7.82 30.60 -30.10
CA ILE A 128 9.27 30.79 -29.97
C ILE A 128 10.03 29.47 -29.80
N ASP A 129 11.15 29.38 -30.52
CA ASP A 129 12.18 28.35 -30.38
C ASP A 129 13.30 28.79 -29.41
N ALA A 130 14.03 27.81 -28.85
CA ALA A 130 15.08 28.01 -27.84
C ALA A 130 16.11 29.10 -28.19
N THR A 131 16.47 29.23 -29.47
CA THR A 131 17.47 30.20 -29.96
C THR A 131 17.01 31.65 -29.87
N THR A 132 15.69 31.91 -29.92
CA THR A 132 15.11 33.27 -29.94
C THR A 132 14.62 33.75 -28.57
N VAL A 133 14.64 32.88 -27.54
CA VAL A 133 14.22 33.21 -26.17
C VAL A 133 15.04 34.35 -25.56
N GLN A 134 16.34 34.46 -25.88
CA GLN A 134 17.18 35.54 -25.36
C GLN A 134 16.73 36.92 -25.87
N SER A 135 16.16 37.00 -27.07
CA SER A 135 15.70 38.27 -27.65
C SER A 135 14.49 38.85 -26.92
N ILE A 136 13.69 38.00 -26.26
CA ILE A 136 12.48 38.40 -25.52
C ILE A 136 12.71 38.59 -24.02
N GLU A 137 13.92 38.32 -23.51
CA GLU A 137 14.26 38.40 -22.08
C GLU A 137 13.85 39.74 -21.45
N ARG A 138 14.20 40.85 -22.09
CA ARG A 138 13.85 42.20 -21.59
C ARG A 138 12.34 42.42 -21.53
N VAL A 139 11.62 41.97 -22.55
CA VAL A 139 10.16 42.10 -22.62
C VAL A 139 9.50 41.28 -21.50
N MET A 140 9.97 40.05 -21.28
CA MET A 140 9.44 39.17 -20.24
C MET A 140 9.70 39.72 -18.83
N LYS A 141 10.92 40.18 -18.54
CA LYS A 141 11.25 40.81 -17.25
C LYS A 141 10.33 41.99 -16.93
N THR A 142 10.11 42.89 -17.89
CA THR A 142 9.20 44.03 -17.69
C THR A 142 7.73 43.63 -17.59
N ALA A 143 7.33 42.54 -18.24
CA ALA A 143 5.97 42.03 -18.17
C ALA A 143 5.67 41.30 -16.85
N ILE A 144 6.65 40.62 -16.26
CA ILE A 144 6.52 39.93 -14.96
C ILE A 144 6.19 40.92 -13.84
N VAL A 145 6.85 42.08 -13.81
CA VAL A 145 6.69 43.10 -12.74
C VAL A 145 5.59 44.13 -13.05
N ASP A 146 4.87 43.95 -14.17
CA ASP A 146 3.87 44.90 -14.67
C ASP A 146 2.76 45.20 -13.65
N LYS A 147 2.23 46.41 -13.68
CA LYS A 147 1.15 46.86 -12.77
C LYS A 147 -0.18 46.15 -13.06
N ASN A 148 -0.39 45.67 -14.28
CA ASN A 148 -1.59 44.94 -14.66
C ASN A 148 -1.43 43.44 -14.32
N PRO A 149 -2.26 42.89 -13.40
CA PRO A 149 -2.19 41.48 -13.02
C PRO A 149 -2.34 40.50 -14.19
N SER A 150 -3.07 40.89 -15.24
CA SER A 150 -3.28 40.04 -16.43
C SER A 150 -2.02 39.90 -17.28
N VAL A 151 -1.20 40.95 -17.36
CA VAL A 151 0.08 40.95 -18.08
C VAL A 151 1.11 40.14 -17.28
N SER A 152 1.19 40.39 -15.97
CA SER A 152 2.08 39.66 -15.06
C SER A 152 1.76 38.16 -15.02
N SER A 153 0.49 37.77 -14.85
CA SER A 153 0.07 36.36 -14.89
C SER A 153 0.37 35.71 -16.25
N ALA A 154 0.11 36.40 -17.37
CA ALA A 154 0.44 35.90 -18.70
C ALA A 154 1.94 35.66 -18.87
N ALA A 155 2.78 36.60 -18.41
CA ALA A 155 4.24 36.48 -18.47
C ALA A 155 4.77 35.34 -17.58
N LEU A 156 4.25 35.21 -16.35
CA LEU A 156 4.64 34.15 -15.42
C LEU A 156 4.28 32.76 -15.94
N VAL A 157 3.03 32.55 -16.40
CA VAL A 157 2.60 31.28 -17.00
C VAL A 157 3.36 30.98 -18.30
N SER A 158 3.67 32.00 -19.08
CA SER A 158 4.46 31.81 -20.28
C SER A 158 5.91 31.45 -19.95
N SER A 159 6.47 31.98 -18.86
CA SER A 159 7.79 31.61 -18.36
C SER A 159 7.85 30.13 -17.93
N TYR A 160 6.77 29.58 -17.39
CA TYR A 160 6.65 28.15 -17.13
C TYR A 160 6.76 27.30 -18.39
N HIS A 161 6.11 27.71 -19.48
CA HIS A 161 6.19 26.99 -20.76
C HIS A 161 7.59 27.08 -21.39
N LEU A 162 8.33 28.16 -21.12
CA LEU A 162 9.70 28.34 -21.60
C LEU A 162 10.75 27.61 -20.75
N LEU A 163 10.43 27.22 -19.51
CA LEU A 163 11.40 26.61 -18.59
C LEU A 163 12.01 25.29 -19.12
N PRO A 164 11.24 24.37 -19.76
CA PRO A 164 11.81 23.17 -20.39
C PRO A 164 12.65 23.46 -21.64
N ILE A 165 12.40 24.59 -22.32
CA ILE A 165 13.03 24.94 -23.60
C ILE A 165 14.34 25.70 -23.37
N ALA A 166 14.37 26.64 -22.43
CA ALA A 166 15.49 27.55 -22.19
C ALA A 166 15.69 27.84 -20.69
N LYS A 167 16.02 26.79 -19.93
CA LYS A 167 16.15 26.82 -18.46
C LYS A 167 17.08 27.93 -17.95
N ASP A 168 18.24 28.11 -18.58
CA ASP A 168 19.26 29.06 -18.11
C ASP A 168 18.88 30.53 -18.32
N VAL A 169 18.07 30.83 -19.34
CA VAL A 169 17.58 32.19 -19.58
C VAL A 169 16.48 32.53 -18.58
N VAL A 170 15.52 31.62 -18.38
CA VAL A 170 14.40 31.82 -17.43
C VAL A 170 14.91 31.92 -15.99
N ARG A 171 15.98 31.20 -15.63
CA ARG A 171 16.61 31.31 -14.30
C ARG A 171 17.08 32.71 -13.96
N ARG A 172 17.47 33.53 -14.95
CA ARG A 172 17.89 34.93 -14.74
C ARG A 172 16.72 35.85 -14.39
N TRP A 173 15.48 35.39 -14.47
CA TRP A 173 14.28 36.17 -14.15
C TRP A 173 13.84 35.98 -12.69
N GLN A 174 14.68 35.34 -11.87
CA GLN A 174 14.39 34.99 -10.48
C GLN A 174 14.08 36.21 -9.61
N SER A 175 14.84 37.29 -9.76
CA SER A 175 14.67 38.54 -9.02
C SER A 175 13.30 39.16 -9.27
N GLU A 176 12.93 39.28 -10.53
CA GLU A 176 11.66 39.87 -10.99
C GLU A 176 10.48 38.98 -10.58
N THR A 177 10.66 37.66 -10.62
CA THR A 177 9.65 36.70 -10.16
C THR A 177 9.46 36.78 -8.64
N GLN A 178 10.54 36.96 -7.89
CA GLN A 178 10.47 37.15 -6.44
C GLN A 178 9.80 38.47 -6.07
N GLU A 179 10.07 39.55 -6.81
CA GLU A 179 9.35 40.82 -6.67
C GLU A 179 7.86 40.64 -6.98
N ALA A 180 7.50 39.92 -8.05
CA ALA A 180 6.11 39.65 -8.40
C ALA A 180 5.37 38.83 -7.32
N ALA A 181 6.05 37.84 -6.71
CA ALA A 181 5.51 37.06 -5.60
C ALA A 181 5.30 37.90 -4.32
N ALA A 182 6.25 38.77 -3.98
CA ALA A 182 6.16 39.68 -2.84
C ALA A 182 5.20 40.87 -3.10
N SER A 183 4.88 41.14 -4.37
CA SER A 183 4.05 42.28 -4.73
C SER A 183 2.61 42.07 -4.26
N SER A 184 2.21 42.84 -3.24
CA SER A 184 0.84 42.96 -2.77
C SER A 184 0.09 44.04 -3.56
N LYS A 185 0.32 44.13 -4.88
CA LYS A 185 -0.23 45.16 -5.76
C LYS A 185 -1.74 44.91 -5.97
N SER A 186 -2.55 45.11 -4.93
CA SER A 186 -3.92 45.56 -5.11
C SER A 186 -3.83 46.97 -5.66
N SER A 187 -4.44 47.25 -6.80
CA SER A 187 -4.67 48.62 -7.28
C SER A 187 -5.55 49.36 -6.27
N GLY A 188 -4.94 49.87 -5.20
CA GLY A 188 -5.55 50.76 -4.23
C GLY A 188 -5.65 52.15 -4.83
N GLY A 189 -6.54 52.32 -5.81
CA GLY A 189 -7.02 53.62 -6.24
C GLY A 189 -8.28 53.94 -5.47
N PHE A 190 -8.18 54.83 -4.48
CA PHE A 190 -9.33 55.40 -3.79
C PHE A 190 -10.13 56.24 -4.79
N SER A 191 -11.17 55.66 -5.39
CA SER A 191 -12.10 56.36 -6.28
C SER A 191 -13.16 57.07 -5.43
N LEU A 192 -12.86 58.29 -4.94
CA LEU A 192 -13.90 59.24 -4.59
C LEU A 192 -14.70 59.54 -5.86
N GLY A 193 -15.98 59.16 -5.84
CA GLY A 193 -16.87 59.32 -6.98
C GLY A 193 -16.94 60.78 -7.41
N PHE A 194 -16.51 61.06 -8.64
CA PHE A 194 -16.99 62.12 -9.56
C PHE A 194 -16.08 62.09 -10.81
N SER A 195 -16.38 61.24 -11.80
CA SER A 195 -16.00 61.52 -13.21
C SER A 195 -16.85 60.71 -14.19
N THR A 196 -17.14 61.37 -15.31
CA THR A 196 -18.15 61.07 -16.32
C THR A 196 -17.63 60.17 -17.44
N SER A 197 -18.50 59.26 -17.90
CA SER A 197 -18.57 58.63 -19.24
C SER A 197 -17.29 58.11 -19.94
N SER A 198 -17.27 56.79 -20.18
CA SER A 198 -16.81 56.08 -21.40
C SER A 198 -15.62 55.09 -21.38
N SER A 199 -15.15 54.60 -20.23
CA SER A 199 -14.29 53.38 -20.24
C SER A 199 -14.30 52.60 -18.92
N GLN A 200 -15.37 51.83 -18.66
CA GLN A 200 -15.36 50.82 -17.61
C GLN A 200 -14.53 49.61 -18.06
N ILE A 201 -13.25 49.60 -17.70
CA ILE A 201 -12.46 48.35 -17.68
C ILE A 201 -12.76 47.68 -16.33
N PRO A 202 -13.14 46.39 -16.27
CA PRO A 202 -13.30 45.69 -15.00
C PRO A 202 -11.93 45.63 -14.30
N MET A 203 -11.78 46.32 -13.16
CA MET A 203 -10.59 46.18 -12.32
C MET A 203 -10.54 44.77 -11.74
N ASN A 204 -9.65 43.94 -12.27
CA ASN A 204 -9.46 42.56 -11.83
C ASN A 204 -8.54 42.54 -10.60
N HIS A 205 -9.11 42.39 -9.39
CA HIS A 205 -8.38 42.21 -8.13
C HIS A 205 -7.75 40.79 -7.99
N SER A 206 -7.22 40.25 -9.09
CA SER A 206 -6.70 38.88 -9.11
C SER A 206 -5.31 38.81 -8.48
N THR A 207 -5.22 38.18 -7.32
CA THR A 207 -3.97 37.80 -6.66
C THR A 207 -3.35 36.53 -7.27
N MET A 208 -3.87 36.03 -8.41
CA MET A 208 -3.36 34.82 -9.08
C MET A 208 -1.93 35.00 -9.61
N ALA A 209 -1.49 36.23 -9.89
CA ALA A 209 -0.10 36.50 -10.23
C ALA A 209 0.87 36.03 -9.12
N GLN A 210 0.49 36.16 -7.85
CA GLN A 210 1.29 35.64 -6.73
C GLN A 210 1.42 34.12 -6.76
N TYR A 211 0.33 33.41 -7.10
CA TYR A 211 0.34 31.95 -7.22
C TYR A 211 1.27 31.48 -8.34
N HIS A 212 1.18 32.09 -9.52
CA HIS A 212 2.07 31.75 -10.63
C HIS A 212 3.53 32.10 -10.34
N ALA A 213 3.79 33.20 -9.62
CA ALA A 213 5.15 33.58 -9.25
C ALA A 213 5.76 32.60 -8.22
N VAL A 214 5.03 32.26 -7.16
CA VAL A 214 5.49 31.29 -6.15
C VAL A 214 5.80 29.94 -6.79
N GLY A 215 4.94 29.47 -7.70
CA GLY A 215 5.20 28.19 -8.32
C GLY A 215 6.35 28.21 -9.33
N LEU A 216 6.57 29.32 -10.04
CA LEU A 216 7.72 29.46 -10.94
C LEU A 216 9.01 29.47 -10.12
N LEU A 217 9.02 30.17 -8.98
CA LEU A 217 10.14 30.17 -8.04
C LEU A 217 10.44 28.77 -7.51
N TYR A 218 9.41 28.00 -7.16
CA TYR A 218 9.58 26.60 -6.74
C TYR A 218 10.29 25.79 -7.83
N GLN A 219 9.84 25.85 -9.09
CA GLN A 219 10.44 25.07 -10.17
C GLN A 219 11.85 25.54 -10.54
N MET A 220 12.15 26.83 -10.35
CA MET A 220 13.50 27.38 -10.54
C MET A 220 14.47 26.93 -9.43
N ARG A 221 13.98 26.82 -8.19
CA ARG A 221 14.73 26.50 -6.97
C ARG A 221 14.63 25.03 -6.53
N SER A 222 13.97 24.17 -7.30
CA SER A 222 13.76 22.75 -6.90
C SER A 222 15.05 21.97 -6.66
N HIS A 223 16.18 22.45 -7.20
CA HIS A 223 17.51 21.87 -6.98
C HIS A 223 18.22 22.40 -5.72
N ASP A 224 17.79 23.52 -5.16
CA ASP A 224 18.41 24.19 -4.01
C ASP A 224 17.45 24.18 -2.80
N ARG A 225 17.67 23.22 -1.90
CA ARG A 225 16.83 22.99 -0.71
C ARG A 225 16.85 24.19 0.24
N MET A 226 18.00 24.81 0.47
CA MET A 226 18.11 25.96 1.39
C MET A 226 17.35 27.17 0.85
N ALA A 227 17.34 27.37 -0.47
CA ALA A 227 16.53 28.41 -1.10
C ALA A 227 15.01 28.14 -0.97
N LEU A 228 14.58 26.87 -0.94
CA LEU A 228 13.18 26.49 -0.67
C LEU A 228 12.79 26.75 0.78
N VAL A 229 13.64 26.41 1.76
CA VAL A 229 13.40 26.70 3.18
C VAL A 229 13.25 28.21 3.42
N LYS A 230 14.19 29.02 2.90
CA LYS A 230 14.11 30.49 2.97
C LYS A 230 12.86 31.03 2.31
N MET A 231 12.42 30.42 1.20
CA MET A 231 11.18 30.81 0.51
C MET A 231 9.94 30.54 1.37
N VAL A 232 9.85 29.36 2.00
CA VAL A 232 8.73 29.02 2.90
C VAL A 232 8.71 29.92 4.13
N GLN A 233 9.87 30.21 4.73
CA GLN A 233 9.95 31.13 5.87
C GLN A 233 9.57 32.57 5.48
N GLN A 234 10.06 33.05 4.33
CA GLN A 234 9.80 34.41 3.85
C GLN A 234 8.32 34.63 3.51
N PHE A 235 7.70 33.69 2.78
CA PHE A 235 6.31 33.81 2.33
C PHE A 235 5.29 33.18 3.28
N GLY A 236 5.75 32.42 4.29
CA GLY A 236 4.92 31.85 5.35
C GLY A 236 4.60 32.83 6.47
N ALA A 237 5.28 33.98 6.54
CA ALA A 237 4.94 35.04 7.47
C ALA A 237 3.50 35.57 7.24
N ALA A 238 2.78 35.83 8.32
CA ALA A 238 1.39 36.27 8.27
C ALA A 238 1.23 37.54 7.41
N GLY A 239 0.39 37.46 6.37
CA GLY A 239 0.10 38.58 5.48
C GLY A 239 1.08 38.77 4.30
N ALA A 240 2.13 37.95 4.18
CA ALA A 240 3.08 38.02 3.06
C ALA A 240 2.41 37.63 1.72
N LEU A 241 1.57 36.61 1.73
CA LEU A 241 0.75 36.20 0.59
C LEU A 241 -0.73 36.43 0.87
N LYS A 242 -1.44 37.00 -0.11
CA LYS A 242 -2.90 37.22 -0.04
C LYS A 242 -3.68 36.18 -0.84
N SER A 243 -3.03 35.49 -1.79
CA SER A 243 -3.67 34.47 -2.62
C SER A 243 -3.79 33.14 -1.87
N PRO A 244 -5.01 32.62 -1.65
CA PRO A 244 -5.21 31.31 -1.02
C PRO A 244 -4.54 30.17 -1.81
N ALA A 245 -4.51 30.25 -3.15
CA ALA A 245 -3.89 29.24 -4.00
C ALA A 245 -2.35 29.22 -3.86
N ALA A 246 -1.73 30.38 -3.64
CA ALA A 246 -0.30 30.47 -3.37
C ALA A 246 0.05 29.85 -2.02
N ILE A 247 -0.77 30.08 -1.00
CA ILE A 247 -0.58 29.49 0.34
C ILE A 247 -0.73 27.96 0.29
N VAL A 248 -1.71 27.42 -0.45
CA VAL A 248 -1.85 25.97 -0.67
C VAL A 248 -0.58 25.36 -1.27
N MET A 249 0.08 26.05 -2.19
CA MET A 249 1.34 25.57 -2.75
C MET A 249 2.48 25.58 -1.72
N LEU A 250 2.52 26.58 -0.84
CA LEU A 250 3.47 26.62 0.27
C LEU A 250 3.21 25.54 1.31
N VAL A 251 1.93 25.24 1.62
CA VAL A 251 1.55 24.14 2.52
C VAL A 251 2.11 22.82 2.00
N ARG A 252 1.94 22.52 0.70
CA ARG A 252 2.51 21.32 0.08
C ARG A 252 4.03 21.28 0.16
N LEU A 253 4.68 22.42 -0.09
CA LEU A 253 6.13 22.52 0.00
C LEU A 253 6.64 22.34 1.45
N ALA A 254 5.98 22.94 2.42
CA ALA A 254 6.32 22.81 3.83
C ALA A 254 6.17 21.35 4.30
N ALA A 255 5.13 20.65 3.85
CA ALA A 255 4.93 19.23 4.14
C ALA A 255 6.04 18.37 3.51
N GLN A 256 6.39 18.63 2.24
CA GLN A 256 7.50 17.92 1.59
C GLN A 256 8.83 18.14 2.33
N LEU A 257 9.13 19.39 2.72
CA LEU A 257 10.36 19.71 3.47
C LEU A 257 10.37 19.09 4.88
N ALA A 258 9.20 18.94 5.51
CA ALA A 258 9.06 18.30 6.82
C ALA A 258 9.29 16.78 6.78
N GLU A 259 9.00 16.13 5.64
CA GLU A 259 9.25 14.70 5.43
C GLU A 259 10.71 14.41 5.06
N GLU A 260 11.35 15.29 4.28
CA GLU A 260 12.72 15.10 3.80
C GLU A 260 13.79 15.37 4.89
N ASP A 261 13.53 16.25 5.85
CA ASP A 261 14.51 16.65 6.87
C ASP A 261 13.91 16.70 8.30
N PRO A 262 14.37 15.82 9.22
CA PRO A 262 13.92 15.82 10.62
C PRO A 262 14.17 17.12 11.37
N SER A 263 15.21 17.89 11.03
CA SER A 263 15.58 19.14 11.71
C SER A 263 14.61 20.29 11.39
N LEU A 264 14.06 20.30 10.17
CA LEU A 264 13.12 21.32 9.69
C LEU A 264 11.67 21.02 10.06
N ARG A 265 11.40 19.80 10.53
CA ARG A 265 10.05 19.33 10.86
C ARG A 265 9.35 20.22 11.89
N LYS A 266 9.99 20.57 13.01
CA LYS A 266 9.38 21.40 14.07
C LYS A 266 8.96 22.80 13.55
N PRO A 267 9.83 23.59 12.90
CA PRO A 267 9.44 24.85 12.28
C PRO A 267 8.32 24.73 11.23
N MET A 268 8.37 23.71 10.38
CA MET A 268 7.36 23.52 9.34
C MET A 268 5.99 23.12 9.92
N MET A 269 5.98 22.29 10.97
CA MET A 269 4.74 21.92 11.67
C MET A 269 4.08 23.12 12.36
N GLN A 270 4.86 24.04 12.94
CA GLN A 270 4.31 25.28 13.50
C GLN A 270 3.65 26.16 12.44
N LEU A 271 4.22 26.21 11.22
CA LEU A 271 3.60 26.92 10.10
C LEU A 271 2.31 26.23 9.63
N LEU A 272 2.31 24.90 9.52
CA LEU A 272 1.12 24.12 9.15
C LEU A 272 -0.03 24.31 10.15
N ASP A 273 0.25 24.32 11.46
CA ASP A 273 -0.75 24.61 12.49
C ASP A 273 -1.30 26.04 12.38
N GLY A 274 -0.44 27.02 12.09
CA GLY A 274 -0.86 28.39 11.78
C GLY A 274 -1.82 28.48 10.59
N TRP A 275 -1.62 27.66 9.56
CA TRP A 275 -2.48 27.61 8.36
C TRP A 275 -3.79 26.84 8.57
N LEU A 276 -3.92 25.98 9.59
CA LEU A 276 -5.19 25.32 9.92
C LEU A 276 -6.29 26.32 10.32
N ARG A 277 -5.91 27.48 10.88
CA ARG A 277 -6.82 28.54 11.36
C ARG A 277 -6.97 29.69 10.36
N HIS A 278 -6.60 29.48 9.10
CA HIS A 278 -6.65 30.51 8.08
C HIS A 278 -8.10 30.85 7.69
N LYS A 279 -8.32 32.06 7.16
CA LYS A 279 -9.65 32.57 6.77
C LYS A 279 -10.29 31.78 5.61
N SER A 280 -9.47 31.12 4.79
CA SER A 280 -9.93 30.39 3.61
C SER A 280 -10.00 28.89 3.89
N GLU A 281 -11.19 28.30 3.72
CA GLU A 281 -11.45 26.86 3.87
C GLU A 281 -10.47 25.99 3.05
N MET A 282 -10.07 26.45 1.85
CA MET A 282 -9.17 25.71 0.96
C MET A 282 -7.77 25.51 1.58
N VAL A 283 -7.27 26.51 2.29
CA VAL A 283 -5.97 26.42 2.98
C VAL A 283 -6.07 25.46 4.17
N ASN A 284 -7.15 25.55 4.93
CA ASN A 284 -7.37 24.70 6.10
C ASN A 284 -7.47 23.22 5.70
N PHE A 285 -8.17 22.91 4.59
CA PHE A 285 -8.26 21.54 4.08
C PHE A 285 -6.93 20.99 3.58
N GLU A 286 -6.14 21.79 2.85
CA GLU A 286 -4.83 21.33 2.38
C GLU A 286 -3.87 21.15 3.56
N ALA A 287 -3.88 22.06 4.55
CA ALA A 287 -3.06 21.94 5.75
C ALA A 287 -3.44 20.70 6.57
N ALA A 288 -4.74 20.47 6.79
CA ALA A 288 -5.21 19.28 7.49
C ALA A 288 -4.85 17.99 6.74
N LYS A 289 -5.02 17.98 5.42
CA LYS A 289 -4.63 16.84 4.58
C LYS A 289 -3.13 16.58 4.65
N ALA A 290 -2.30 17.62 4.50
CA ALA A 290 -0.86 17.51 4.57
C ALA A 290 -0.40 16.97 5.94
N ILE A 291 -1.03 17.42 7.03
CA ILE A 291 -0.74 16.89 8.37
C ILE A 291 -1.14 15.42 8.47
N CYS A 292 -2.31 15.02 7.97
CA CYS A 292 -2.79 13.64 8.02
C CYS A 292 -2.02 12.65 7.12
N ASP A 293 -1.42 13.12 6.02
CA ASP A 293 -0.72 12.26 5.05
C ASP A 293 0.76 11.97 5.43
N MET A 294 1.33 12.67 6.42
CA MET A 294 2.72 12.45 6.86
C MET A 294 2.94 11.10 7.56
N ARG A 295 4.14 10.52 7.44
CA ARG A 295 4.43 9.13 7.89
C ARG A 295 4.52 8.93 9.41
N ASP A 296 4.99 9.92 10.17
CA ASP A 296 5.35 9.73 11.59
C ASP A 296 4.63 10.71 12.54
N VAL A 297 3.35 11.00 12.31
CA VAL A 297 2.64 12.08 13.02
C VAL A 297 2.31 11.71 14.47
N THR A 298 2.58 12.63 15.40
CA THR A 298 2.22 12.47 16.81
C THR A 298 0.72 12.73 17.04
N ASP A 299 0.14 12.12 18.06
CA ASP A 299 -1.30 12.25 18.35
C ASP A 299 -1.69 13.70 18.71
N ALA A 300 -0.75 14.48 19.27
CA ALA A 300 -0.95 15.90 19.58
C ALA A 300 -1.08 16.77 18.32
N GLU A 301 -0.26 16.52 17.30
CA GLU A 301 -0.28 17.25 16.02
C GLU A 301 -1.56 16.94 15.23
N VAL A 302 -1.98 15.66 15.23
CA VAL A 302 -3.21 15.20 14.56
C VAL A 302 -4.46 15.79 15.23
N SER A 303 -4.48 15.90 16.56
CA SER A 303 -5.66 16.32 17.31
C SER A 303 -6.19 17.69 16.86
N GLN A 304 -5.31 18.65 16.58
CA GLN A 304 -5.72 19.97 16.06
C GLN A 304 -6.32 19.88 14.66
N ALA A 305 -5.71 19.12 13.76
CA ALA A 305 -6.21 18.92 12.40
C ALA A 305 -7.60 18.23 12.41
N VAL A 306 -7.77 17.19 13.24
CA VAL A 306 -9.04 16.49 13.40
C VAL A 306 -10.12 17.41 13.98
N HIS A 307 -9.79 18.26 14.96
CA HIS A 307 -10.75 19.22 15.51
C HIS A 307 -11.22 20.25 14.47
N VAL A 308 -10.33 20.75 13.62
CA VAL A 308 -10.71 21.64 12.51
C VAL A 308 -11.60 20.91 11.50
N LEU A 309 -11.28 19.66 11.15
CA LEU A 309 -12.11 18.84 10.26
C LEU A 309 -13.49 18.55 10.87
N GLN A 310 -13.58 18.33 12.19
CA GLN A 310 -14.83 18.15 12.91
C GLN A 310 -15.76 19.35 12.76
N LEU A 311 -15.23 20.57 12.89
CA LEU A 311 -16.00 21.80 12.70
C LEU A 311 -16.59 21.88 11.27
N PHE A 312 -15.88 21.36 10.27
CA PHE A 312 -16.36 21.35 8.89
C PHE A 312 -17.47 20.32 8.61
N LEU A 313 -17.64 19.29 9.44
CA LEU A 313 -18.73 18.30 9.30
C LEU A 313 -20.11 18.91 9.59
N THR A 314 -20.17 19.93 10.46
CA THR A 314 -21.40 20.65 10.81
C THR A 314 -21.72 21.80 9.85
N SER A 315 -20.82 22.14 8.91
CA SER A 315 -21.01 23.23 7.93
C SER A 315 -22.23 22.99 7.04
N PRO A 316 -23.06 23.99 6.70
CA PRO A 316 -24.23 23.81 5.83
C PRO A 316 -23.88 23.43 4.38
N ARG A 317 -22.61 23.57 3.95
CA ARG A 317 -22.17 23.31 2.58
C ARG A 317 -21.81 21.85 2.36
N ALA A 318 -22.52 21.16 1.46
CA ALA A 318 -22.27 19.75 1.14
C ALA A 318 -20.83 19.47 0.67
N VAL A 319 -20.22 20.37 -0.10
CA VAL A 319 -18.83 20.22 -0.61
C VAL A 319 -17.82 20.24 0.54
N THR A 320 -17.99 21.15 1.50
CA THR A 320 -17.15 21.28 2.69
C THR A 320 -17.25 20.03 3.57
N LYS A 321 -18.48 19.51 3.80
CA LYS A 321 -18.70 18.25 4.53
C LYS A 321 -18.01 17.07 3.85
N PHE A 322 -18.20 16.94 2.54
CA PHE A 322 -17.63 15.84 1.75
C PHE A 322 -16.09 15.85 1.77
N ALA A 323 -15.47 17.03 1.64
CA ALA A 323 -14.02 17.16 1.70
C ALA A 323 -13.45 16.79 3.07
N ALA A 324 -14.08 17.29 4.15
CA ALA A 324 -13.69 16.93 5.52
C ALA A 324 -13.80 15.42 5.76
N LEU A 325 -14.93 14.83 5.38
CA LEU A 325 -15.20 13.42 5.57
C LEU A 325 -14.25 12.53 4.76
N ARG A 326 -13.88 12.93 3.54
CA ARG A 326 -12.92 12.18 2.72
C ARG A 326 -11.51 12.17 3.33
N ILE A 327 -11.07 13.29 3.92
CA ILE A 327 -9.77 13.36 4.61
C ILE A 327 -9.81 12.47 5.86
N LEU A 328 -10.87 12.57 6.68
CA LEU A 328 -11.06 11.72 7.85
C LEU A 328 -11.15 10.24 7.50
N HIS A 329 -11.83 9.87 6.41
CA HIS A 329 -11.94 8.50 5.92
C HIS A 329 -10.57 7.89 5.57
N ASN A 330 -9.73 8.65 4.86
CA ASN A 330 -8.39 8.21 4.51
C ASN A 330 -7.54 8.06 5.77
N PHE A 331 -7.56 9.06 6.65
CA PHE A 331 -6.78 9.08 7.89
C PHE A 331 -7.21 7.98 8.88
N ALA A 332 -8.51 7.68 8.97
CA ALA A 332 -9.05 6.60 9.78
C ALA A 332 -8.50 5.21 9.39
N SER A 333 -7.92 5.06 8.20
CA SER A 333 -7.28 3.80 7.79
C SER A 333 -5.90 3.62 8.44
N PHE A 334 -5.24 4.71 8.85
CA PHE A 334 -3.93 4.69 9.50
C PHE A 334 -4.04 4.75 11.02
N LYS A 335 -4.80 5.71 11.56
CA LYS A 335 -5.03 5.88 13.00
C LYS A 335 -6.53 6.05 13.31
N PRO A 336 -7.30 4.96 13.44
CA PRO A 336 -8.74 5.02 13.75
C PRO A 336 -9.05 5.71 15.09
N THR A 337 -8.15 5.59 16.08
CA THR A 337 -8.38 6.05 17.46
C THR A 337 -8.53 7.56 17.57
N ALA A 338 -7.74 8.32 16.81
CA ALA A 338 -7.79 9.77 16.78
C ALA A 338 -9.10 10.31 16.17
N VAL A 339 -9.77 9.54 15.30
CA VAL A 339 -11.00 9.95 14.62
C VAL A 339 -12.26 9.65 15.44
N HIS A 340 -12.16 8.85 16.52
CA HIS A 340 -13.32 8.49 17.36
C HIS A 340 -14.10 9.70 17.89
N VAL A 341 -13.41 10.82 18.15
CA VAL A 341 -14.02 12.07 18.64
C VAL A 341 -15.06 12.62 17.65
N CYS A 342 -14.91 12.36 16.36
CA CYS A 342 -15.81 12.82 15.31
C CYS A 342 -17.00 11.87 15.05
N ASN A 343 -17.04 10.68 15.66
CA ASN A 343 -18.07 9.68 15.36
C ASN A 343 -19.51 10.19 15.53
N PRO A 344 -19.89 10.93 16.60
CA PRO A 344 -21.25 11.44 16.75
C PRO A 344 -21.68 12.38 15.61
N ASP A 345 -20.76 13.22 15.13
CA ASP A 345 -21.03 14.14 14.02
C ASP A 345 -21.14 13.39 12.68
N ILE A 346 -20.32 12.35 12.49
CA ILE A 346 -20.38 11.51 11.28
C ILE A 346 -21.67 10.67 11.25
N GLU A 347 -22.17 10.19 12.39
CA GLU A 347 -23.45 9.45 12.47
C GLU A 347 -24.63 10.29 11.97
N LEU A 348 -24.65 11.59 12.27
CA LEU A 348 -25.67 12.52 11.75
C LEU A 348 -25.62 12.69 10.22
N LEU A 349 -24.49 12.35 9.58
CA LEU A 349 -24.32 12.44 8.13
C LEU A 349 -24.81 11.20 7.38
N ILE A 350 -25.18 10.11 8.07
CA ILE A 350 -25.73 8.91 7.43
C ILE A 350 -27.10 9.22 6.78
N SER A 351 -27.94 10.03 7.43
CA SER A 351 -29.26 10.43 6.92
C SER A 351 -29.22 11.61 5.95
N ASN A 352 -28.04 11.97 5.43
CA ASN A 352 -27.87 13.10 4.53
C ASN A 352 -28.48 12.82 3.15
N SER A 353 -29.07 13.83 2.52
CA SER A 353 -29.63 13.73 1.17
C SER A 353 -28.60 13.38 0.09
N ASN A 354 -27.32 13.72 0.32
CA ASN A 354 -26.24 13.34 -0.60
C ASN A 354 -25.69 11.94 -0.27
N ARG A 355 -26.00 10.99 -1.15
CA ARG A 355 -25.58 9.58 -1.03
C ARG A 355 -24.07 9.38 -0.92
N SER A 356 -23.26 10.20 -1.60
CA SER A 356 -21.81 10.09 -1.51
C SER A 356 -21.32 10.43 -0.10
N ILE A 357 -21.93 11.41 0.57
CA ILE A 357 -21.60 11.77 1.95
C ILE A 357 -22.03 10.64 2.90
N ALA A 358 -23.24 10.10 2.74
CA ALA A 358 -23.73 8.99 3.55
C ALA A 358 -22.84 7.74 3.41
N THR A 359 -22.40 7.42 2.18
CA THR A 359 -21.52 6.28 1.91
C THR A 359 -20.15 6.43 2.58
N PHE A 360 -19.52 7.61 2.45
CA PHE A 360 -18.27 7.89 3.15
C PHE A 360 -18.46 7.92 4.67
N ALA A 361 -19.63 8.34 5.17
CA ALA A 361 -19.92 8.37 6.60
C ALA A 361 -19.99 6.95 7.17
N ILE A 362 -20.77 6.08 6.52
CA ILE A 362 -20.90 4.66 6.90
C ILE A 362 -19.53 3.97 6.87
N THR A 363 -18.80 4.08 5.76
CA THR A 363 -17.50 3.40 5.63
C THR A 363 -16.46 3.95 6.60
N THR A 364 -16.50 5.23 6.96
CA THR A 364 -15.63 5.79 8.00
C THR A 364 -16.02 5.29 9.39
N LEU A 365 -17.31 5.25 9.71
CA LEU A 365 -17.81 4.73 10.99
C LEU A 365 -17.55 3.23 11.17
N LEU A 366 -17.51 2.45 10.09
CA LEU A 366 -17.11 1.03 10.17
C LEU A 366 -15.62 0.89 10.51
N LYS A 367 -14.76 1.81 10.04
CA LYS A 367 -13.32 1.83 10.39
C LYS A 367 -13.09 2.33 11.82
N THR A 368 -13.84 3.34 12.25
CA THR A 368 -13.71 3.98 13.57
C THR A 368 -14.71 3.45 14.60
N GLY A 369 -15.42 2.37 14.30
CA GLY A 369 -16.50 1.85 15.12
C GLY A 369 -16.00 1.31 16.46
N ASN A 370 -16.73 1.62 17.53
CA ASN A 370 -16.56 1.03 18.85
C ASN A 370 -17.68 0.02 19.14
N GLU A 371 -17.47 -0.89 20.10
CA GLU A 371 -18.42 -1.96 20.43
C GLU A 371 -19.84 -1.43 20.75
N ALA A 372 -19.94 -0.26 21.39
CA ALA A 372 -21.22 0.36 21.76
C ALA A 372 -22.00 0.93 20.57
N SER A 373 -21.33 1.36 19.49
CA SER A 373 -21.94 1.97 18.31
C SER A 373 -22.42 0.94 17.28
N VAL A 374 -21.89 -0.28 17.31
CA VAL A 374 -22.17 -1.34 16.32
C VAL A 374 -23.67 -1.54 16.13
N ASP A 375 -24.42 -1.74 17.22
CA ASP A 375 -25.85 -2.07 17.17
C ASP A 375 -26.67 -0.94 16.51
N ARG A 376 -26.28 0.31 16.73
CA ARG A 376 -26.92 1.49 16.12
C ARG A 376 -26.56 1.61 14.64
N LEU A 377 -25.28 1.40 14.30
CA LEU A 377 -24.79 1.44 12.93
C LEU A 377 -25.47 0.38 12.06
N MET A 378 -25.57 -0.87 12.52
CA MET A 378 -26.20 -1.96 11.75
C MET A 378 -27.66 -1.64 11.40
N LYS A 379 -28.44 -1.07 12.34
CA LYS A 379 -29.83 -0.66 12.08
C LYS A 379 -29.94 0.42 11.02
N GLN A 380 -29.05 1.42 11.04
CA GLN A 380 -29.08 2.52 10.07
C GLN A 380 -28.61 2.07 8.68
N ILE A 381 -27.60 1.20 8.61
CA ILE A 381 -27.08 0.68 7.34
C ILE A 381 -28.13 -0.19 6.65
N SER A 382 -28.90 -0.99 7.39
CA SER A 382 -29.93 -1.88 6.83
C SER A 382 -30.93 -1.14 5.93
N THR A 383 -31.41 0.03 6.37
CA THR A 383 -32.29 0.90 5.56
C THR A 383 -31.61 1.46 4.31
N PHE A 384 -30.29 1.65 4.33
CA PHE A 384 -29.53 2.24 3.23
C PHE A 384 -29.10 1.20 2.17
N MET A 385 -29.01 -0.08 2.53
CA MET A 385 -28.50 -1.14 1.65
C MET A 385 -29.36 -1.34 0.39
N SER A 386 -30.67 -1.13 0.46
CA SER A 386 -31.57 -1.30 -0.70
C SER A 386 -31.41 -0.20 -1.76
N GLU A 387 -30.81 0.95 -1.41
CA GLU A 387 -30.71 2.11 -2.30
C GLU A 387 -29.35 2.27 -3.01
N ILE A 388 -28.40 1.37 -2.75
CA ILE A 388 -27.02 1.47 -3.25
C ILE A 388 -26.66 0.39 -4.27
N THR A 389 -25.60 0.66 -5.04
CA THR A 389 -25.05 -0.29 -6.02
C THR A 389 -24.30 -1.43 -5.34
N ASP A 390 -24.23 -2.57 -6.02
CA ASP A 390 -23.62 -3.79 -5.49
C ASP A 390 -22.12 -3.63 -5.16
N GLU A 391 -21.38 -2.81 -5.90
CA GLU A 391 -19.97 -2.48 -5.58
C GLU A 391 -19.80 -1.85 -4.19
N PHE A 392 -20.70 -0.93 -3.80
CA PHE A 392 -20.66 -0.31 -2.47
C PHE A 392 -21.12 -1.29 -1.40
N LYS A 393 -22.12 -2.13 -1.71
CA LYS A 393 -22.58 -3.17 -0.78
C LYS A 393 -21.44 -4.16 -0.46
N ILE A 394 -20.64 -4.56 -1.45
CA ILE A 394 -19.47 -5.43 -1.25
C ILE A 394 -18.49 -4.78 -0.26
N THR A 395 -18.17 -3.50 -0.46
CA THR A 395 -17.25 -2.76 0.43
C THR A 395 -17.79 -2.71 1.88
N ILE A 396 -19.09 -2.51 2.06
CA ILE A 396 -19.74 -2.51 3.39
C ILE A 396 -19.66 -3.90 4.03
N VAL A 397 -19.93 -4.96 3.27
CA VAL A 397 -19.86 -6.34 3.75
C VAL A 397 -18.44 -6.71 4.17
N GLU A 398 -17.42 -6.33 3.39
CA GLU A 398 -16.02 -6.55 3.74
C GLU A 398 -15.62 -5.80 5.02
N ALA A 399 -16.08 -4.56 5.20
CA ALA A 399 -15.85 -3.81 6.43
C ALA A 399 -16.55 -4.45 7.64
N ILE A 400 -17.77 -4.97 7.46
CA ILE A 400 -18.51 -5.70 8.51
C ILE A 400 -17.83 -7.02 8.85
N ARG A 401 -17.30 -7.74 7.87
CA ARG A 401 -16.50 -8.96 8.07
C ARG A 401 -15.33 -8.68 9.01
N THR A 402 -14.54 -7.63 8.74
CA THR A 402 -13.44 -7.23 9.63
C THR A 402 -13.93 -6.85 11.02
N LEU A 403 -15.08 -6.16 11.10
CA LEU A 403 -15.69 -5.77 12.38
C LEU A 403 -16.12 -6.98 13.21
N CYS A 404 -16.67 -8.03 12.58
CA CYS A 404 -17.04 -9.29 13.23
C CYS A 404 -15.82 -9.97 13.86
N LEU A 405 -14.69 -9.96 13.15
CA LEU A 405 -13.43 -10.54 13.65
C LEU A 405 -12.82 -9.70 14.78
N LYS A 406 -13.04 -8.37 14.78
CA LYS A 406 -12.54 -7.45 15.80
C LYS A 406 -13.37 -7.45 17.08
N PHE A 407 -14.69 -7.63 17.00
CA PHE A 407 -15.61 -7.62 18.15
C PHE A 407 -16.50 -8.88 18.20
N PRO A 408 -15.95 -10.05 18.62
CA PRO A 408 -16.70 -11.32 18.62
C PRO A 408 -17.95 -11.32 19.52
N SER A 409 -17.96 -10.50 20.59
CA SER A 409 -19.09 -10.38 21.53
C SER A 409 -20.40 -9.91 20.88
N LYS A 410 -20.32 -9.17 19.77
CA LYS A 410 -21.47 -8.57 19.07
C LYS A 410 -21.83 -9.30 17.77
N GLN A 411 -21.26 -10.48 17.52
CA GLN A 411 -21.44 -11.22 16.28
C GLN A 411 -22.91 -11.54 15.95
N ALA A 412 -23.78 -11.77 16.96
CA ALA A 412 -25.16 -12.20 16.72
C ALA A 412 -25.97 -11.13 15.96
N GLY A 413 -25.79 -9.85 16.31
CA GLY A 413 -26.41 -8.73 15.61
C GLY A 413 -25.88 -8.57 14.18
N MET A 414 -24.58 -8.77 13.99
CA MET A 414 -23.94 -8.69 12.66
C MET A 414 -24.34 -9.87 11.76
N LEU A 415 -24.44 -11.08 12.31
CA LEU A 415 -24.89 -12.26 11.58
C LEU A 415 -26.35 -12.13 11.12
N THR A 416 -27.22 -11.61 11.99
CA THR A 416 -28.62 -11.31 11.64
C THR A 416 -28.72 -10.30 10.50
N PHE A 417 -27.82 -9.32 10.48
CA PHE A 417 -27.73 -8.34 9.39
C PHE A 417 -27.26 -8.99 8.08
N LEU A 418 -26.18 -9.79 8.12
CA LEU A 418 -25.68 -10.52 6.94
C LEU A 418 -26.73 -11.48 6.37
N SER A 419 -27.47 -12.18 7.23
CA SER A 419 -28.52 -13.11 6.78
C SER A 419 -29.73 -12.40 6.18
N GLY A 420 -30.14 -11.25 6.73
CA GLY A 420 -31.19 -10.41 6.13
C GLY A 420 -30.83 -9.98 4.71
N ILE A 421 -29.62 -9.45 4.53
CA ILE A 421 -29.11 -9.02 3.22
C ILE A 421 -28.88 -10.19 2.25
N LEU A 422 -28.57 -11.37 2.77
CA LEU A 422 -28.44 -12.57 1.97
C LEU A 422 -29.78 -13.02 1.36
N ARG A 423 -30.94 -12.60 1.90
CA ARG A 423 -32.26 -12.87 1.32
C ARG A 423 -32.72 -11.85 0.28
N ASP A 424 -32.25 -10.61 0.37
CA ASP A 424 -32.64 -9.54 -0.56
C ASP A 424 -32.17 -9.80 -2.00
N GLU A 425 -32.71 -9.13 -3.01
CA GLU A 425 -32.18 -9.26 -4.38
C GLU A 425 -30.77 -8.67 -4.51
N GLY A 426 -29.88 -9.33 -5.26
CA GLY A 426 -28.53 -8.82 -5.50
C GLY A 426 -27.69 -9.68 -6.45
N GLY A 427 -26.64 -9.08 -7.03
CA GLY A 427 -25.75 -9.75 -7.95
C GLY A 427 -24.88 -10.85 -7.31
N TYR A 428 -24.30 -11.70 -8.17
CA TYR A 428 -23.45 -12.82 -7.76
C TYR A 428 -22.26 -12.41 -6.88
N GLU A 429 -21.53 -11.36 -7.26
CA GLU A 429 -20.31 -10.91 -6.55
C GLU A 429 -20.64 -10.41 -5.13
N PHE A 430 -21.76 -9.72 -4.99
CA PHE A 430 -22.26 -9.26 -3.71
C PHE A 430 -22.64 -10.44 -2.80
N LYS A 431 -23.45 -11.37 -3.30
CA LYS A 431 -23.85 -12.57 -2.54
C LYS A 431 -22.64 -13.43 -2.17
N ARG A 432 -21.66 -13.55 -3.08
CA ARG A 432 -20.38 -14.20 -2.79
C ARG A 432 -19.66 -13.55 -1.62
N ALA A 433 -19.55 -12.22 -1.59
CA ALA A 433 -18.88 -11.51 -0.50
C ALA A 433 -19.57 -11.75 0.86
N VAL A 434 -20.91 -11.78 0.89
CA VAL A 434 -21.70 -12.08 2.10
C VAL A 434 -21.44 -13.52 2.58
N VAL A 435 -21.51 -14.50 1.68
CA VAL A 435 -21.27 -15.91 1.99
C VAL A 435 -19.83 -16.13 2.50
N GLU A 436 -18.83 -15.53 1.86
CA GLU A 436 -17.43 -15.58 2.32
C GLU A 436 -17.24 -14.96 3.70
N SER A 437 -17.99 -13.90 4.01
CA SER A 437 -17.98 -13.30 5.33
C SER A 437 -18.56 -14.25 6.37
N MET A 438 -19.69 -14.91 6.07
CA MET A 438 -20.26 -15.94 6.96
C MET A 438 -19.34 -17.15 7.13
N PHE A 439 -18.59 -17.54 6.09
CA PHE A 439 -17.60 -18.62 6.17
C PHE A 439 -16.51 -18.28 7.18
N ASP A 440 -16.02 -17.05 7.18
CA ASP A 440 -15.04 -16.59 8.16
C ASP A 440 -15.61 -16.56 9.57
N LEU A 441 -16.86 -16.13 9.76
CA LEU A 441 -17.50 -16.19 11.09
C LEU A 441 -17.55 -17.63 11.62
N ILE A 442 -17.96 -18.59 10.78
CA ILE A 442 -18.00 -20.01 11.14
C ILE A 442 -16.62 -20.55 11.53
N LYS A 443 -15.57 -20.13 10.83
CA LYS A 443 -14.19 -20.58 11.07
C LYS A 443 -13.58 -19.96 12.32
N PHE A 444 -13.78 -18.66 12.54
CA PHE A 444 -13.03 -17.90 13.54
C PHE A 444 -13.81 -17.60 14.82
N VAL A 445 -15.14 -17.76 14.83
CA VAL A 445 -15.98 -17.53 16.00
C VAL A 445 -16.91 -18.72 16.25
N PRO A 446 -16.54 -19.66 17.12
CA PRO A 446 -17.30 -20.91 17.34
C PRO A 446 -18.76 -20.68 17.77
N ASP A 447 -19.01 -19.63 18.54
CA ASP A 447 -20.32 -19.31 19.11
C ASP A 447 -21.38 -18.96 18.05
N SER A 448 -21.01 -18.50 16.84
CA SER A 448 -21.98 -18.22 15.76
C SER A 448 -22.18 -19.38 14.78
N LYS A 449 -21.44 -20.48 14.97
CA LYS A 449 -21.36 -21.57 14.00
C LYS A 449 -22.73 -22.18 13.67
N GLU A 450 -23.54 -22.48 14.68
CA GLU A 450 -24.84 -23.12 14.47
C GLU A 450 -25.84 -22.20 13.76
N ASP A 451 -25.91 -20.93 14.18
CA ASP A 451 -26.81 -19.93 13.59
C ASP A 451 -26.40 -19.60 12.15
N ALA A 452 -25.10 -19.45 11.89
CA ALA A 452 -24.58 -19.15 10.56
C ALA A 452 -24.82 -20.32 9.60
N LEU A 453 -24.61 -21.56 10.04
CA LEU A 453 -24.93 -22.75 9.25
C LEU A 453 -26.44 -22.85 8.98
N ALA A 454 -27.30 -22.52 9.94
CA ALA A 454 -28.75 -22.53 9.74
C ALA A 454 -29.19 -21.53 8.67
N HIS A 455 -28.69 -20.29 8.71
CA HIS A 455 -28.98 -19.28 7.70
C HIS A 455 -28.47 -19.67 6.30
N LEU A 456 -27.29 -20.28 6.21
CA LEU A 456 -26.77 -20.79 4.93
C LEU A 456 -27.61 -21.95 4.39
N CYS A 457 -28.14 -22.82 5.26
CA CYS A 457 -29.02 -23.92 4.87
C CYS A 457 -30.37 -23.43 4.32
N GLU A 458 -30.93 -22.37 4.90
CA GLU A 458 -32.14 -21.73 4.38
C GLU A 458 -31.86 -21.06 3.02
N PHE A 459 -30.72 -20.37 2.88
CA PHE A 459 -30.38 -19.70 1.63
C PHE A 459 -30.19 -20.67 0.45
N ILE A 460 -29.62 -21.87 0.68
CA ILE A 460 -29.48 -22.86 -0.40
C ILE A 460 -30.83 -23.43 -0.86
N GLU A 461 -31.94 -23.20 -0.15
CA GLU A 461 -33.24 -23.70 -0.59
C GLU A 461 -33.76 -22.99 -1.85
N ASP A 462 -33.52 -21.69 -1.92
CA ASP A 462 -33.96 -20.81 -3.01
C ASP A 462 -32.76 -20.10 -3.69
N CYS A 463 -31.60 -20.76 -3.74
CA CYS A 463 -30.39 -20.15 -4.30
C CYS A 463 -30.39 -20.21 -5.84
N GLU A 464 -30.45 -19.04 -6.48
CA GLU A 464 -30.36 -18.93 -7.94
C GLU A 464 -28.95 -19.21 -8.49
N PHE A 465 -27.91 -19.11 -7.65
CA PHE A 465 -26.50 -19.17 -8.07
C PHE A 465 -25.87 -20.54 -7.79
N THR A 466 -25.74 -21.35 -8.83
CA THR A 466 -25.15 -22.70 -8.80
C THR A 466 -23.77 -22.74 -8.15
N LYS A 467 -22.88 -21.79 -8.48
CA LYS A 467 -21.53 -21.69 -7.90
C LYS A 467 -21.54 -21.43 -6.39
N LEU A 468 -22.51 -20.67 -5.88
CA LEU A 468 -22.62 -20.41 -4.44
C LEU A 468 -23.17 -21.63 -3.72
N ALA A 469 -24.21 -22.27 -4.26
CA ALA A 469 -24.79 -23.50 -3.72
C ALA A 469 -23.71 -24.59 -3.53
N VAL A 470 -22.86 -24.81 -4.54
CA VAL A 470 -21.74 -25.77 -4.46
C VAL A 470 -20.78 -25.46 -3.31
N ARG A 471 -20.40 -24.18 -3.13
CA ARG A 471 -19.47 -23.77 -2.08
C ARG A 471 -20.07 -23.90 -0.68
N ILE A 472 -21.35 -23.55 -0.54
CA ILE A 472 -22.07 -23.70 0.73
C ILE A 472 -22.24 -25.18 1.08
N LEU A 473 -22.62 -26.03 0.11
CA LEU A 473 -22.70 -27.48 0.30
C LEU A 473 -21.35 -28.08 0.72
N HIS A 474 -20.25 -27.62 0.12
CA HIS A 474 -18.91 -28.06 0.53
C HIS A 474 -18.62 -27.71 1.99
N LEU A 475 -18.96 -26.50 2.45
CA LEU A 475 -18.78 -26.09 3.85
C LEU A 475 -19.67 -26.89 4.79
N ILE A 476 -20.95 -27.09 4.45
CA ILE A 476 -21.88 -27.91 5.25
C ILE A 476 -21.34 -29.34 5.37
N GLY A 477 -20.77 -29.90 4.30
CA GLY A 477 -20.13 -31.22 4.35
C GLY A 477 -18.91 -31.30 5.27
N LEU A 478 -18.19 -30.20 5.50
CA LEU A 478 -17.02 -30.16 6.40
C LEU A 478 -17.41 -29.93 7.86
N GLU A 479 -18.30 -28.96 8.10
CA GLU A 479 -18.61 -28.49 9.46
C GLU A 479 -19.88 -29.13 10.02
N GLY A 480 -20.83 -29.52 9.17
CA GLY A 480 -22.08 -30.16 9.56
C GLY A 480 -21.91 -31.47 10.34
N PRO A 481 -20.99 -32.40 9.97
CA PRO A 481 -20.74 -33.61 10.75
C PRO A 481 -20.19 -33.37 12.16
N LYS A 482 -19.58 -32.20 12.39
CA LYS A 482 -19.01 -31.79 13.70
C LYS A 482 -20.04 -31.15 14.64
N THR A 483 -21.26 -30.89 14.17
CA THR A 483 -22.32 -30.25 14.96
C THR A 483 -23.04 -31.26 15.87
N ALA A 484 -23.75 -30.76 16.90
CA ALA A 484 -24.48 -31.62 17.84
C ALA A 484 -25.66 -32.39 17.18
N GLN A 485 -26.24 -31.88 16.09
CA GLN A 485 -27.37 -32.51 15.39
C GLN A 485 -27.15 -32.61 13.87
N PRO A 486 -26.34 -33.59 13.39
CA PRO A 486 -26.02 -33.75 11.97
C PRO A 486 -27.25 -34.04 11.07
N THR A 487 -28.26 -34.75 11.58
CA THR A 487 -29.45 -35.18 10.84
C THR A 487 -30.26 -34.01 10.25
N LYS A 488 -30.25 -32.84 10.91
CA LYS A 488 -30.92 -31.63 10.42
C LYS A 488 -30.36 -31.18 9.07
N TYR A 489 -29.03 -31.22 8.91
CA TYR A 489 -28.32 -30.76 7.71
C TYR A 489 -28.48 -31.72 6.54
N ILE A 490 -28.58 -33.03 6.81
CA ILE A 490 -28.78 -34.06 5.78
C ILE A 490 -30.05 -33.81 4.98
N ARG A 491 -31.14 -33.35 5.64
CA ARG A 491 -32.40 -33.01 4.96
C ARG A 491 -32.22 -31.91 3.92
N TYR A 492 -31.50 -30.84 4.27
CA TYR A 492 -31.25 -29.72 3.35
C TYR A 492 -30.40 -30.16 2.15
N ILE A 493 -29.40 -31.01 2.37
CA ILE A 493 -28.57 -31.55 1.28
C ILE A 493 -29.40 -32.48 0.38
N TYR A 494 -30.23 -33.35 0.96
CA TYR A 494 -31.06 -34.29 0.21
C TYR A 494 -32.05 -33.59 -0.73
N ASN A 495 -32.69 -32.52 -0.28
CA ASN A 495 -33.60 -31.74 -1.13
C ASN A 495 -32.91 -31.22 -2.41
N ARG A 496 -31.62 -30.86 -2.31
CA ARG A 496 -30.82 -30.40 -3.45
C ARG A 496 -30.42 -31.52 -4.40
N VAL A 497 -30.20 -32.74 -3.89
CA VAL A 497 -29.93 -33.92 -4.74
C VAL A 497 -31.10 -34.21 -5.68
N VAL A 498 -32.35 -33.88 -5.31
CA VAL A 498 -33.52 -34.20 -6.15
C VAL A 498 -33.88 -33.06 -7.10
N LEU A 499 -33.79 -31.81 -6.66
CA LEU A 499 -34.42 -30.68 -7.34
C LEU A 499 -33.45 -29.85 -8.21
N GLU A 500 -32.14 -30.05 -8.08
CA GLU A 500 -31.13 -29.16 -8.68
C GLU A 500 -30.46 -29.75 -9.92
N ASN A 501 -29.62 -28.93 -10.57
CA ASN A 501 -28.79 -29.35 -11.70
C ASN A 501 -27.66 -30.33 -11.30
N ALA A 502 -27.08 -30.99 -12.30
CA ALA A 502 -26.04 -32.01 -12.12
C ALA A 502 -24.85 -31.54 -11.27
N VAL A 503 -24.37 -30.31 -11.46
CA VAL A 503 -23.23 -29.76 -10.73
C VAL A 503 -23.51 -29.65 -9.22
N VAL A 504 -24.71 -29.16 -8.86
CA VAL A 504 -25.14 -29.05 -7.46
C VAL A 504 -25.42 -30.43 -6.87
N ARG A 505 -26.04 -31.35 -7.64
CA ARG A 505 -26.24 -32.75 -7.22
C ARG A 505 -24.91 -33.46 -6.92
N ALA A 506 -23.90 -33.30 -7.78
CA ALA A 506 -22.58 -33.89 -7.58
C ALA A 506 -21.88 -33.35 -6.31
N ALA A 507 -22.02 -32.05 -6.04
CA ALA A 507 -21.54 -31.44 -4.80
C ALA A 507 -22.29 -31.94 -3.57
N ALA A 508 -23.61 -32.09 -3.67
CA ALA A 508 -24.46 -32.61 -2.60
C ALA A 508 -24.13 -34.08 -2.25
N VAL A 509 -23.88 -34.93 -3.26
CA VAL A 509 -23.40 -36.32 -3.06
C VAL A 509 -22.08 -36.33 -2.31
N THR A 510 -21.14 -35.46 -2.68
CA THR A 510 -19.84 -35.33 -2.00
C THR A 510 -20.01 -34.83 -0.55
N ALA A 511 -20.93 -33.90 -0.32
CA ALA A 511 -21.25 -33.41 1.02
C ALA A 511 -21.87 -34.53 1.88
N LEU A 512 -22.85 -35.27 1.36
CA LEU A 512 -23.46 -36.43 2.04
C LEU A 512 -22.43 -37.50 2.40
N ALA A 513 -21.48 -37.78 1.51
CA ALA A 513 -20.40 -38.72 1.77
C ALA A 513 -19.59 -38.34 3.02
N LYS A 514 -19.32 -37.05 3.24
CA LYS A 514 -18.63 -36.58 4.46
C LYS A 514 -19.42 -36.78 5.75
N PHE A 515 -20.76 -36.85 5.68
CA PHE A 515 -21.60 -37.25 6.83
C PHE A 515 -21.59 -38.76 7.06
N GLY A 516 -21.30 -39.56 6.03
CA GLY A 516 -21.27 -41.01 6.10
C GLY A 516 -19.90 -41.61 6.46
N VAL A 517 -18.82 -41.01 5.95
CA VAL A 517 -17.44 -41.47 6.14
C VAL A 517 -16.87 -40.92 7.46
N GLY A 518 -16.50 -41.81 8.38
CA GLY A 518 -15.93 -41.45 9.69
C GLY A 518 -16.92 -40.91 10.73
N GLN A 519 -18.23 -41.19 10.57
CA GLN A 519 -19.25 -40.89 11.57
C GLN A 519 -19.55 -42.12 12.44
N LYS A 520 -19.60 -41.93 13.76
CA LYS A 520 -19.76 -43.03 14.73
C LYS A 520 -21.20 -43.53 14.86
N ASP A 521 -22.19 -42.70 14.47
CA ASP A 521 -23.60 -43.00 14.63
C ASP A 521 -24.12 -43.97 13.54
N PRO A 522 -24.55 -45.20 13.90
CA PRO A 522 -24.99 -46.21 12.93
C PRO A 522 -26.24 -45.81 12.14
N GLU A 523 -27.16 -45.06 12.75
CA GLU A 523 -28.40 -44.61 12.11
C GLU A 523 -28.13 -43.58 11.00
N VAL A 524 -27.22 -42.64 11.25
CA VAL A 524 -26.80 -41.64 10.26
C VAL A 524 -26.07 -42.32 9.10
N LYS A 525 -25.17 -43.27 9.40
CA LYS A 525 -24.44 -44.04 8.38
C LYS A 525 -25.39 -44.86 7.49
N SER A 526 -26.38 -45.53 8.09
CA SER A 526 -27.42 -46.27 7.37
C SER A 526 -28.25 -45.35 6.48
N SER A 527 -28.69 -44.21 7.01
CA SER A 527 -29.48 -43.21 6.28
C SER A 527 -28.72 -42.68 5.07
N VAL A 528 -27.47 -42.24 5.24
CA VAL A 528 -26.62 -41.74 4.15
C VAL A 528 -26.37 -42.81 3.09
N ARG A 529 -26.14 -44.07 3.49
CA ARG A 529 -25.97 -45.19 2.56
C ARG A 529 -27.19 -45.39 1.67
N VAL A 530 -28.40 -45.32 2.22
CA VAL A 530 -29.64 -45.42 1.43
C VAL A 530 -29.75 -44.27 0.44
N LEU A 531 -29.42 -43.04 0.87
CA LEU A 531 -29.46 -41.86 0.00
C LEU A 531 -28.46 -41.94 -1.16
N LEU A 532 -27.21 -42.32 -0.87
CA LEU A 532 -26.18 -42.49 -1.90
C LEU A 532 -26.50 -43.63 -2.86
N THR A 533 -27.10 -44.72 -2.39
CA THR A 533 -27.51 -45.85 -3.25
C THR A 533 -28.52 -45.39 -4.31
N ARG A 534 -29.45 -44.50 -3.95
CA ARG A 534 -30.40 -43.92 -4.92
C ARG A 534 -29.73 -43.03 -5.96
N CYS A 535 -28.58 -42.45 -5.66
CA CYS A 535 -27.84 -41.59 -6.59
C CYS A 535 -27.10 -42.40 -7.67
N LEU A 536 -27.01 -43.74 -7.55
CA LEU A 536 -26.46 -44.61 -8.59
C LEU A 536 -27.33 -44.65 -9.85
N ASP A 537 -28.62 -44.35 -9.71
CA ASP A 537 -29.58 -44.29 -10.82
C ASP A 537 -29.76 -42.87 -11.37
N ASP A 538 -28.91 -41.90 -11.00
CA ASP A 538 -28.96 -40.54 -11.55
C ASP A 538 -28.70 -40.56 -13.07
N VAL A 539 -29.20 -39.56 -13.80
CA VAL A 539 -29.02 -39.45 -15.25
C VAL A 539 -27.59 -39.05 -15.60
N ASP A 540 -26.94 -38.28 -14.72
CA ASP A 540 -25.60 -37.71 -14.91
C ASP A 540 -24.50 -38.68 -14.45
N ASP A 541 -23.42 -38.79 -15.23
CA ASP A 541 -22.30 -39.70 -14.96
C ASP A 541 -21.45 -39.25 -13.77
N GLU A 542 -21.13 -37.96 -13.64
CA GLU A 542 -20.38 -37.41 -12.51
C GLU A 542 -21.07 -37.69 -11.17
N VAL A 543 -22.40 -37.57 -11.11
CA VAL A 543 -23.18 -37.86 -9.89
C VAL A 543 -23.11 -39.35 -9.54
N ARG A 544 -23.29 -40.23 -10.54
CA ARG A 544 -23.21 -41.69 -10.36
C ARG A 544 -21.82 -42.14 -9.91
N ASP A 545 -20.77 -41.63 -10.54
CA ASP A 545 -19.38 -42.01 -10.25
C ASP A 545 -18.98 -41.59 -8.83
N ARG A 546 -19.35 -40.37 -8.41
CA ARG A 546 -19.14 -39.92 -7.04
C ARG A 546 -19.94 -40.74 -6.04
N ALA A 547 -21.18 -41.11 -6.36
CA ALA A 547 -22.00 -41.95 -5.49
C ALA A 547 -21.38 -43.35 -5.31
N ALA A 548 -20.95 -43.98 -6.41
CA ALA A 548 -20.31 -45.29 -6.41
C ALA A 548 -18.99 -45.30 -5.61
N LEU A 549 -18.14 -44.29 -5.83
CA LEU A 549 -16.88 -44.14 -5.10
C LEU A 549 -17.13 -43.98 -3.59
N ASN A 550 -18.03 -43.08 -3.21
CA ASN A 550 -18.31 -42.81 -1.80
C ASN A 550 -18.99 -43.98 -1.10
N LEU A 551 -19.87 -44.74 -1.78
CA LEU A 551 -20.45 -45.97 -1.25
C LEU A 551 -19.39 -47.05 -1.00
N LYS A 552 -18.39 -47.16 -1.88
CA LYS A 552 -17.28 -48.08 -1.70
C LYS A 552 -16.42 -47.68 -0.49
N LEU A 553 -16.09 -46.40 -0.37
CA LEU A 553 -15.35 -45.86 0.79
C LEU A 553 -16.11 -46.05 2.12
N MET A 554 -17.44 -46.02 2.10
CA MET A 554 -18.26 -46.29 3.29
C MET A 554 -18.40 -47.79 3.63
N ALA A 555 -18.17 -48.67 2.66
CA ALA A 555 -18.31 -50.12 2.80
C ALA A 555 -17.01 -50.82 3.20
N GLU A 556 -15.85 -50.21 2.94
CA GLU A 556 -14.56 -50.68 3.47
C GLU A 556 -14.53 -50.54 5.01
N GLU A 557 -14.05 -51.59 5.69
CA GLU A 557 -13.94 -51.64 7.16
C GLU A 557 -12.78 -50.80 7.70
N ASP A 558 -11.87 -50.38 6.82
CA ASP A 558 -10.66 -49.62 7.15
C ASP A 558 -10.94 -48.11 7.20
N ASP A 559 -11.57 -47.68 8.31
CA ASP A 559 -12.04 -46.31 8.55
C ASP A 559 -10.88 -45.29 8.48
N GLU A 560 -9.63 -45.71 8.63
CA GLU A 560 -8.44 -44.84 8.53
C GLU A 560 -8.15 -44.36 7.10
N MET A 561 -8.21 -45.25 6.09
CA MET A 561 -7.95 -44.86 4.70
C MET A 561 -9.06 -43.94 4.19
N ALA A 562 -10.31 -44.29 4.49
CA ALA A 562 -11.47 -43.48 4.13
C ALA A 562 -11.47 -42.13 4.85
N ALA A 563 -11.07 -42.09 6.12
CA ALA A 563 -10.90 -40.84 6.87
C ALA A 563 -9.78 -39.97 6.28
N ARG A 564 -8.63 -40.52 5.91
CA ARG A 564 -7.53 -39.76 5.28
C ARG A 564 -7.94 -39.15 3.94
N PHE A 565 -8.70 -39.87 3.13
CA PHE A 565 -9.13 -39.40 1.81
C PHE A 565 -10.20 -38.29 1.91
N VAL A 566 -11.15 -38.43 2.84
CA VAL A 566 -12.29 -37.50 2.97
C VAL A 566 -11.97 -36.32 3.90
N LYS A 567 -11.20 -36.54 4.97
CA LYS A 567 -10.71 -35.53 5.92
C LYS A 567 -9.24 -35.21 5.64
N ASN A 568 -8.86 -35.00 4.37
CA ASN A 568 -7.49 -34.59 4.08
C ASN A 568 -7.24 -33.19 4.68
N GLU A 569 -6.57 -33.17 5.84
CA GLU A 569 -6.26 -31.94 6.59
C GLU A 569 -5.02 -31.22 6.04
N ASN A 570 -4.38 -31.80 5.01
CA ASN A 570 -3.15 -31.32 4.42
C ASN A 570 -3.43 -30.63 3.08
N MET A 571 -2.92 -29.42 2.90
CA MET A 571 -3.04 -28.65 1.66
C MET A 571 -1.66 -28.11 1.25
N PHE A 572 -1.39 -28.01 -0.05
CA PHE A 572 -0.18 -27.34 -0.52
C PHE A 572 -0.21 -25.85 -0.15
N SER A 573 0.93 -25.29 0.24
CA SER A 573 1.06 -23.83 0.36
C SER A 573 0.85 -23.17 -1.01
N LEU A 574 -0.32 -22.56 -1.22
CA LEU A 574 -0.67 -21.94 -2.51
C LEU A 574 0.29 -20.81 -2.93
N PRO A 575 0.74 -19.90 -2.03
CA PRO A 575 1.71 -18.87 -2.42
C PRO A 575 3.05 -19.47 -2.87
N PHE A 576 3.53 -20.50 -2.17
CA PHE A 576 4.76 -21.19 -2.55
C PHE A 576 4.60 -21.93 -3.87
N PHE A 577 3.46 -22.59 -4.06
CA PHE A 577 3.13 -23.27 -5.31
C PHE A 577 3.10 -22.27 -6.48
N GLU A 578 2.41 -21.13 -6.31
CA GLU A 578 2.37 -20.08 -7.34
C GLU A 578 3.77 -19.56 -7.66
N GLN A 579 4.60 -19.28 -6.65
CA GLN A 579 5.96 -18.81 -6.85
C GLN A 579 6.84 -19.83 -7.58
N GLN A 580 6.79 -21.10 -7.19
CA GLN A 580 7.55 -22.18 -7.84
C GLN A 580 7.08 -22.42 -9.29
N LEU A 581 5.78 -22.33 -9.54
CA LEU A 581 5.23 -22.39 -10.89
C LEU A 581 5.68 -21.21 -11.74
N VAL A 582 5.65 -19.98 -11.18
CA VAL A 582 6.14 -18.78 -11.87
C VAL A 582 7.61 -18.97 -12.20
N LEU A 583 8.44 -19.35 -11.23
CA LEU A 583 9.87 -19.62 -11.45
C LEU A 583 10.09 -20.66 -12.56
N TYR A 584 9.36 -21.78 -12.54
CA TYR A 584 9.45 -22.82 -13.57
C TYR A 584 9.06 -22.29 -14.96
N VAL A 585 8.01 -21.46 -15.07
CA VAL A 585 7.52 -20.91 -16.35
C VAL A 585 8.39 -19.75 -16.87
N THR A 586 8.94 -18.93 -15.98
CA THR A 586 9.82 -17.79 -16.34
C THR A 586 11.30 -18.14 -16.40
N SER A 587 11.66 -19.41 -16.23
CA SER A 587 13.04 -19.86 -16.40
C SER A 587 13.47 -19.71 -17.86
N ASP A 588 14.52 -18.94 -18.13
CA ASP A 588 15.10 -18.76 -19.47
C ASP A 588 15.93 -19.98 -19.92
N ASP A 589 16.25 -20.89 -19.00
CA ASP A 589 17.02 -22.11 -19.26
C ASP A 589 16.13 -23.21 -19.83
N LYS A 590 16.36 -23.57 -21.10
CA LYS A 590 15.64 -24.67 -21.79
C LYS A 590 15.77 -26.02 -21.07
N SER A 591 16.85 -26.23 -20.32
CA SER A 591 17.08 -27.46 -19.53
C SER A 591 16.16 -27.60 -18.33
N ALA A 592 15.55 -26.51 -17.84
CA ALA A 592 14.57 -26.59 -16.75
C ALA A 592 13.30 -27.34 -17.18
N PHE A 593 12.94 -27.27 -18.47
CA PHE A 593 11.78 -27.96 -19.04
C PHE A 593 12.04 -29.43 -19.41
N ASP A 594 13.29 -29.89 -19.36
CA ASP A 594 13.62 -31.31 -19.60
C ASP A 594 13.11 -32.20 -18.45
N SER A 595 12.95 -31.63 -17.24
CA SER A 595 12.33 -32.29 -16.10
C SER A 595 10.91 -31.77 -15.84
N PRO A 596 9.91 -32.65 -15.62
CA PRO A 596 8.56 -32.22 -15.27
C PRO A 596 8.54 -31.55 -13.89
N PHE A 597 7.65 -30.58 -13.71
CA PHE A 597 7.48 -29.87 -12.44
C PHE A 597 7.19 -30.85 -11.29
N ASP A 598 8.05 -30.83 -10.27
CA ASP A 598 7.99 -31.76 -9.15
C ASP A 598 7.15 -31.19 -8.00
N ILE A 599 5.93 -31.72 -7.87
CA ILE A 599 4.95 -31.31 -6.84
C ILE A 599 5.42 -31.72 -5.43
N SER A 600 6.31 -32.71 -5.31
CA SER A 600 6.79 -33.17 -4.00
C SER A 600 7.67 -32.15 -3.26
N LYS A 601 8.23 -31.18 -3.99
CA LYS A 601 9.05 -30.09 -3.44
C LYS A 601 8.22 -28.99 -2.77
N ILE A 602 6.90 -29.02 -2.90
CA ILE A 602 6.01 -28.01 -2.33
C ILE A 602 5.71 -28.37 -0.86
N PRO A 603 5.95 -27.45 0.10
CA PRO A 603 5.58 -27.63 1.49
C PRO A 603 4.09 -27.91 1.62
N ILE A 604 3.80 -28.99 2.32
CA ILE A 604 2.45 -29.37 2.72
C ILE A 604 2.17 -28.65 4.04
N VAL A 605 1.16 -27.81 4.04
CA VAL A 605 0.72 -27.02 5.18
C VAL A 605 -0.59 -27.60 5.69
N THR A 606 -0.79 -27.65 7.00
CA THR A 606 -2.07 -28.08 7.55
C THR A 606 -3.14 -27.02 7.26
N ARG A 607 -4.38 -27.45 7.05
CA ARG A 607 -5.50 -26.55 6.72
C ARG A 607 -5.73 -25.50 7.82
N GLU A 608 -5.46 -25.85 9.08
CA GLU A 608 -5.52 -24.93 10.22
C GLU A 608 -4.45 -23.84 10.13
N GLN A 609 -3.24 -24.16 9.68
CA GLN A 609 -2.16 -23.20 9.50
C GLN A 609 -2.45 -22.24 8.32
N ALA A 610 -3.02 -22.75 7.23
CA ALA A 610 -3.47 -21.92 6.11
C ALA A 610 -4.64 -20.99 6.48
N ASP A 611 -5.61 -21.48 7.26
CA ASP A 611 -6.73 -20.66 7.74
C ASP A 611 -6.27 -19.57 8.74
N ALA A 612 -5.19 -19.80 9.49
CA ALA A 612 -4.60 -18.83 10.40
C ALA A 612 -3.78 -17.75 9.69
N GLU A 613 -3.01 -18.09 8.66
CA GLU A 613 -2.36 -17.12 7.77
C GLU A 613 -3.40 -16.22 7.11
N ASP A 614 -4.53 -16.79 6.69
CA ASP A 614 -5.64 -16.04 6.10
C ASP A 614 -6.33 -15.14 7.13
N ARG A 615 -6.51 -15.59 8.38
CA ARG A 615 -7.02 -14.76 9.50
C ARG A 615 -6.12 -13.55 9.76
N THR A 616 -4.82 -13.80 9.90
CA THR A 616 -3.83 -12.76 10.18
C THR A 616 -3.75 -11.78 9.02
N LYS A 617 -3.76 -12.28 7.78
CA LYS A 617 -3.85 -11.45 6.57
C LYS A 617 -5.10 -10.59 6.57
N LYS A 618 -6.26 -11.11 6.95
CA LYS A 618 -7.53 -10.37 6.98
C LYS A 618 -7.65 -9.37 8.14
N LEU A 619 -6.97 -9.62 9.26
CA LEU A 619 -6.90 -8.70 10.39
C LEU A 619 -5.90 -7.56 10.15
N ILE A 620 -4.77 -7.85 9.48
CA ILE A 620 -3.70 -6.88 9.18
C ILE A 620 -3.95 -6.13 7.87
N ALA A 621 -4.60 -6.75 6.87
CA ALA A 621 -5.06 -6.08 5.65
C ALA A 621 -6.25 -5.18 5.96
N THR A 622 -5.99 -4.11 6.68
CA THR A 622 -6.87 -2.95 6.73
C THR A 622 -7.06 -2.42 5.29
N THR A 623 -8.21 -2.77 4.74
CA THR A 623 -8.96 -2.05 3.68
C THR A 623 -8.70 -2.48 2.21
N PRO A 624 -9.74 -2.88 1.48
CA PRO A 624 -9.75 -2.84 0.01
C PRO A 624 -9.62 -1.38 -0.42
N THR A 625 -8.53 -1.05 -1.10
CA THR A 625 -8.36 0.24 -1.75
C THR A 625 -8.52 0.05 -3.25
N LEU A 626 -9.37 0.86 -3.88
CA LEU A 626 -9.31 1.14 -5.31
C LEU A 626 -7.91 1.72 -5.61
N LYS A 627 -6.96 0.89 -6.06
CA LYS A 627 -5.61 1.35 -6.43
C LYS A 627 -5.50 1.55 -7.94
N ALA A 628 -5.21 2.80 -8.32
CA ALA A 628 -4.46 3.13 -9.53
C ALA A 628 -2.95 2.93 -9.25
N PRO A 629 -2.13 2.59 -10.27
CA PRO A 629 -0.74 2.21 -10.07
C PRO A 629 0.12 3.41 -9.68
N LYS A 630 0.92 3.27 -8.62
CA LYS A 630 2.06 4.16 -8.33
C LYS A 630 3.31 3.34 -8.10
N VAL A 631 4.34 3.71 -8.85
CA VAL A 631 5.71 3.21 -8.82
C VAL A 631 6.47 3.98 -7.73
N GLY A 632 7.08 3.26 -6.79
CA GLY A 632 7.94 3.78 -5.72
C GLY A 632 8.08 2.76 -4.58
N PRO A 633 9.27 2.59 -3.96
CA PRO A 633 9.55 1.47 -3.08
C PRO A 633 8.83 1.63 -1.74
N THR A 634 8.04 0.62 -1.37
CA THR A 634 7.27 0.55 -0.13
C THR A 634 8.15 0.09 1.05
N LYS A 635 7.93 0.68 2.23
CA LYS A 635 8.44 0.14 3.51
C LYS A 635 7.77 -1.23 3.74
N THR A 636 8.57 -2.20 4.15
CA THR A 636 8.21 -3.61 4.31
C THR A 636 7.10 -3.81 5.33
N SER A 637 6.07 -4.55 4.92
CA SER A 637 4.98 -5.00 5.79
C SER A 637 5.36 -6.34 6.45
N GLY A 638 4.83 -6.67 7.64
CA GLY A 638 5.18 -7.91 8.35
C GLY A 638 4.98 -9.22 7.57
N ALA A 639 4.17 -9.22 6.50
CA ALA A 639 4.02 -10.34 5.58
C ALA A 639 5.21 -10.51 4.62
N GLU A 640 5.87 -9.42 4.21
CA GLU A 640 7.13 -9.49 3.47
C GLU A 640 8.27 -9.96 4.37
N ALA A 641 8.24 -9.70 5.69
CA ALA A 641 9.30 -10.14 6.59
C ALA A 641 9.33 -11.67 6.77
N VAL A 642 8.18 -12.34 6.89
CA VAL A 642 8.10 -13.82 7.02
C VAL A 642 8.32 -14.53 5.68
N ALA A 643 7.79 -13.97 4.58
CA ALA A 643 8.06 -14.45 3.23
C ALA A 643 9.52 -14.22 2.81
N SER A 644 10.12 -13.09 3.19
CA SER A 644 11.55 -12.80 3.03
C SER A 644 12.40 -13.73 3.88
N ALA A 645 12.05 -13.97 5.15
CA ALA A 645 12.80 -14.87 6.02
C ALA A 645 12.79 -16.31 5.50
N THR A 646 11.65 -16.79 4.98
CA THR A 646 11.54 -18.13 4.38
C THR A 646 12.29 -18.21 3.03
N ALA A 647 12.20 -17.16 2.21
CA ALA A 647 12.95 -17.07 0.95
C ALA A 647 14.47 -16.95 1.18
N GLN A 648 14.88 -16.26 2.24
CA GLN A 648 16.28 -16.11 2.64
C GLN A 648 16.82 -17.42 3.25
N ALA A 649 16.03 -18.11 4.08
CA ALA A 649 16.37 -19.45 4.57
C ALA A 649 16.53 -20.47 3.42
N GLN A 650 15.71 -20.36 2.36
CA GLN A 650 15.84 -21.20 1.17
C GLN A 650 17.07 -20.84 0.32
N ARG A 651 17.43 -19.55 0.21
CA ARG A 651 18.68 -19.14 -0.43
C ARG A 651 19.88 -19.71 0.32
N TYR A 652 19.92 -19.57 1.64
CA TYR A 652 20.99 -20.18 2.45
C TYR A 652 21.04 -21.70 2.30
N ALA A 653 19.88 -22.38 2.28
CA ALA A 653 19.84 -23.82 2.06
C ALA A 653 20.36 -24.23 0.67
N GLN A 654 20.13 -23.42 -0.37
CA GLN A 654 20.67 -23.67 -1.71
C GLN A 654 22.18 -23.42 -1.77
N GLU A 655 22.65 -22.28 -1.25
CA GLU A 655 24.07 -21.91 -1.20
C GLU A 655 24.88 -22.96 -0.43
N LEU A 656 24.40 -23.41 0.73
CA LEU A 656 25.08 -24.42 1.55
C LEU A 656 25.12 -25.80 0.87
N LEU A 657 24.19 -26.11 -0.03
CA LEU A 657 24.15 -27.39 -0.75
C LEU A 657 25.09 -27.42 -1.96
N GLU A 658 25.49 -26.24 -2.47
CA GLU A 658 26.51 -26.11 -3.52
C GLU A 658 27.92 -26.40 -2.98
N ILE A 659 28.17 -26.13 -1.70
CA ILE A 659 29.46 -26.36 -1.04
C ILE A 659 29.72 -27.88 -0.88
N PRO A 660 30.80 -28.44 -1.47
CA PRO A 660 31.06 -29.87 -1.45
C PRO A 660 31.24 -30.45 -0.03
N GLU A 661 31.94 -29.75 0.87
CA GLU A 661 32.16 -30.23 2.24
C GLU A 661 30.87 -30.28 3.09
N MET A 662 29.85 -29.49 2.72
CA MET A 662 28.60 -29.38 3.47
C MET A 662 27.53 -30.40 3.06
N LYS A 663 27.73 -31.10 1.91
CA LYS A 663 26.76 -32.09 1.41
C LYS A 663 26.58 -33.29 2.34
N GLU A 664 27.61 -33.63 3.10
CA GLU A 664 27.57 -34.74 4.05
C GLU A 664 26.68 -34.44 5.28
N PHE A 665 26.44 -33.17 5.58
CA PHE A 665 25.64 -32.73 6.74
C PHE A 665 24.12 -32.81 6.53
N GLY A 666 23.66 -33.02 5.29
CA GLY A 666 22.24 -33.12 4.94
C GLY A 666 21.55 -31.76 4.79
N SER A 667 20.22 -31.71 4.97
CA SER A 667 19.44 -30.48 4.83
C SER A 667 19.51 -29.60 6.08
N VAL A 668 19.68 -28.29 5.88
CA VAL A 668 19.60 -27.29 6.96
C VAL A 668 18.22 -27.33 7.61
N LEU A 669 18.17 -27.43 8.95
CA LEU A 669 16.93 -27.48 9.72
C LEU A 669 16.41 -26.07 10.04
N LYS A 670 17.32 -25.17 10.45
CA LYS A 670 17.01 -23.76 10.75
C LYS A 670 18.24 -22.88 10.52
N SER A 671 18.00 -21.64 10.11
CA SER A 671 19.01 -20.57 10.07
C SER A 671 18.56 -19.41 10.95
N SER A 672 19.49 -18.80 11.70
CA SER A 672 19.20 -17.62 12.52
C SER A 672 19.01 -16.36 11.66
N PRO A 673 18.41 -15.29 12.19
CA PRO A 673 18.56 -13.96 11.58
C PRO A 673 20.03 -13.53 11.56
N LEU A 674 20.34 -12.55 10.70
CA LEU A 674 21.64 -11.90 10.65
C LEU A 674 21.94 -11.20 11.98
N LEU A 675 23.09 -11.54 12.58
CA LEU A 675 23.63 -10.92 13.78
C LEU A 675 24.83 -10.05 13.40
N GLU A 676 24.80 -8.78 13.75
CA GLU A 676 25.93 -7.87 13.54
C GLU A 676 26.91 -8.01 14.71
N LEU A 677 28.15 -8.45 14.44
CA LEU A 677 29.18 -8.63 15.46
C LEU A 677 30.10 -7.39 15.60
N THR A 678 30.06 -6.49 14.62
CA THR A 678 30.77 -5.20 14.66
C THR A 678 29.85 -4.09 14.19
N GLU A 679 30.08 -2.86 14.63
CA GLU A 679 29.29 -1.69 14.22
C GLU A 679 29.55 -1.34 12.73
N ALA A 680 28.59 -0.72 12.05
CA ALA A 680 28.71 -0.41 10.62
C ALA A 680 29.81 0.61 10.26
N GLU A 681 30.40 1.29 11.26
CA GLU A 681 31.44 2.31 11.10
C GLU A 681 32.86 1.80 11.41
N THR A 682 33.04 0.51 11.72
CA THR A 682 34.36 -0.09 12.00
C THR A 682 35.14 -0.43 10.73
N GLU A 683 36.45 -0.65 10.89
CA GLU A 683 37.41 -0.98 9.82
C GLU A 683 37.05 -2.29 9.09
N TYR A 684 36.48 -3.25 9.82
CA TYR A 684 35.93 -4.49 9.30
C TYR A 684 34.50 -4.63 9.80
N VAL A 685 33.56 -4.83 8.87
CA VAL A 685 32.15 -5.10 9.20
C VAL A 685 31.92 -6.61 9.13
N VAL A 686 31.62 -7.24 10.26
CA VAL A 686 31.40 -8.68 10.37
C VAL A 686 29.97 -8.95 10.80
N THR A 687 29.26 -9.73 10.00
CA THR A 687 27.93 -10.24 10.33
C THR A 687 27.93 -11.76 10.36
N LEU A 688 27.04 -12.37 11.15
CA LEU A 688 26.99 -13.80 11.41
C LEU A 688 25.59 -14.36 11.15
N VAL A 689 25.52 -15.54 10.55
CA VAL A 689 24.32 -16.38 10.46
C VAL A 689 24.65 -17.78 11.00
N LYS A 690 23.82 -18.28 11.92
CA LYS A 690 23.93 -19.61 12.53
C LYS A 690 23.05 -20.58 11.77
N HIS A 691 23.62 -21.66 11.23
CA HIS A 691 22.89 -22.72 10.52
C HIS A 691 22.92 -24.02 11.33
N ILE A 692 21.75 -24.56 11.62
CA ILE A 692 21.58 -25.76 12.44
C ILE A 692 21.29 -26.95 11.53
N PHE A 693 22.13 -27.96 11.61
CA PHE A 693 21.92 -29.28 11.01
C PHE A 693 21.60 -30.31 12.10
N LYS A 694 21.36 -31.55 11.67
CA LYS A 694 21.02 -32.66 12.57
C LYS A 694 22.15 -32.92 13.57
N GLU A 695 23.36 -33.15 13.06
CA GLU A 695 24.56 -33.45 13.86
C GLU A 695 25.60 -32.32 13.90
N HIS A 696 25.42 -31.27 13.08
CA HIS A 696 26.40 -30.21 12.89
C HIS A 696 25.80 -28.82 13.08
N ILE A 697 26.64 -27.84 13.41
CA ILE A 697 26.31 -26.42 13.46
C ILE A 697 27.32 -25.68 12.59
N VAL A 698 26.84 -24.87 11.65
CA VAL A 698 27.69 -24.10 10.74
C VAL A 698 27.47 -22.61 11.00
N LEU A 699 28.57 -21.91 11.27
CA LEU A 699 28.61 -20.46 11.44
C LEU A 699 29.06 -19.83 10.12
N GLN A 700 28.18 -19.04 9.50
CA GLN A 700 28.49 -18.27 8.31
C GLN A 700 28.81 -16.82 8.71
N TYR A 701 30.06 -16.41 8.55
CA TYR A 701 30.50 -15.04 8.72
C TYR A 701 30.56 -14.33 7.36
N GLU A 702 29.93 -13.17 7.26
CA GLU A 702 30.07 -12.26 6.13
C GLU A 702 30.92 -11.07 6.58
N VAL A 703 32.14 -11.00 6.05
CA VAL A 703 33.16 -10.01 6.40
C VAL A 703 33.26 -8.99 5.27
N LYS A 704 33.29 -7.70 5.59
CA LYS A 704 33.45 -6.62 4.63
C LYS A 704 34.59 -5.70 5.08
N ASN A 705 35.61 -5.55 4.23
CA ASN A 705 36.71 -4.59 4.44
C ASN A 705 36.24 -3.18 4.04
N THR A 706 36.26 -2.22 4.97
CA THR A 706 35.89 -0.82 4.71
C THR A 706 37.12 0.09 4.57
N LEU A 707 38.33 -0.44 4.76
CA LEU A 707 39.57 0.33 4.61
C LEU A 707 39.88 0.59 3.13
N PRO A 708 40.09 1.86 2.74
CA PRO A 708 40.52 2.21 1.39
C PRO A 708 41.96 1.74 1.16
N ASP A 709 42.25 1.35 -0.07
CA ASP A 709 43.60 1.00 -0.53
C ASP A 709 44.24 -0.23 0.16
N THR A 710 43.44 -1.09 0.79
CA THR A 710 43.89 -2.40 1.33
C THR A 710 43.08 -3.56 0.76
N VAL A 711 43.75 -4.70 0.59
CA VAL A 711 43.13 -5.98 0.23
C VAL A 711 43.51 -7.01 1.28
N LEU A 712 42.51 -7.75 1.77
CA LEU A 712 42.74 -8.84 2.70
C LEU A 712 42.83 -10.16 1.92
N GLU A 713 43.84 -10.97 2.19
CA GLU A 713 43.97 -12.34 1.67
C GLU A 713 43.91 -13.36 2.82
N ASN A 714 43.45 -14.58 2.50
CA ASN A 714 43.31 -15.70 3.45
C ASN A 714 42.51 -15.32 4.72
N VAL A 715 41.35 -14.69 4.53
CA VAL A 715 40.51 -14.24 5.64
C VAL A 715 39.81 -15.44 6.27
N SER A 716 40.09 -15.70 7.56
CA SER A 716 39.49 -16.78 8.35
C SER A 716 39.01 -16.25 9.70
N VAL A 717 38.02 -16.92 10.29
CA VAL A 717 37.52 -16.60 11.63
C VAL A 717 37.74 -17.81 12.52
N VAL A 718 38.44 -17.61 13.63
CA VAL A 718 38.61 -18.62 14.68
C VAL A 718 37.52 -18.36 15.71
N ALA A 719 36.56 -19.27 15.78
CA ALA A 719 35.46 -19.21 16.73
C ALA A 719 35.72 -20.23 17.85
N THR A 720 36.06 -19.77 19.05
CA THR A 720 36.34 -20.66 20.20
C THR A 720 35.11 -20.70 21.12
N PRO A 721 34.44 -21.85 21.29
CA PRO A 721 33.36 -21.99 22.26
C PRO A 721 33.91 -21.91 23.70
N SER A 722 33.10 -21.42 24.64
CA SER A 722 33.47 -21.38 26.06
C SER A 722 33.47 -22.77 26.72
N ASP A 723 32.80 -23.73 26.08
CA ASP A 723 32.69 -25.11 26.53
C ASP A 723 33.08 -26.07 25.40
N ASP A 724 34.34 -26.48 25.41
CA ASP A 724 34.94 -27.38 24.40
C ASP A 724 34.45 -28.84 24.54
N GLU A 725 33.68 -29.18 25.59
CA GLU A 725 33.24 -30.57 25.82
C GLU A 725 32.00 -30.96 24.98
N GLU A 726 31.26 -29.98 24.43
CA GLU A 726 30.01 -30.24 23.69
C GLU A 726 30.13 -30.11 22.16
N LEU A 727 31.10 -29.34 21.67
CA LEU A 727 31.29 -29.00 20.26
C LEU A 727 32.72 -29.25 19.80
N GLU A 728 32.88 -30.02 18.73
CA GLU A 728 34.18 -30.29 18.09
C GLU A 728 34.29 -29.52 16.77
N GLU A 729 35.31 -28.67 16.60
CA GLU A 729 35.56 -27.98 15.32
C GLU A 729 35.97 -28.99 14.24
N VAL A 730 35.29 -28.96 13.09
CA VAL A 730 35.53 -29.88 11.97
C VAL A 730 36.44 -29.24 10.92
N PHE A 731 36.08 -28.04 10.44
CA PHE A 731 36.85 -27.29 9.45
C PHE A 731 36.48 -25.80 9.41
N ILE A 732 37.36 -25.01 8.80
CA ILE A 732 37.17 -23.60 8.47
C ILE A 732 37.35 -23.40 6.96
N ILE A 733 36.36 -22.83 6.27
CA ILE A 733 36.46 -22.38 4.87
C ILE A 733 36.76 -20.88 4.89
N GLN A 734 37.98 -20.55 4.51
CA GLN A 734 38.47 -19.17 4.42
C GLN A 734 38.11 -18.48 3.10
N ALA A 735 38.01 -17.15 3.12
CA ALA A 735 37.86 -16.35 1.90
C ALA A 735 39.23 -16.01 1.31
N GLU A 736 39.49 -16.38 0.06
CA GLU A 736 40.80 -16.23 -0.58
C GLU A 736 41.23 -14.76 -0.70
N LYS A 737 40.32 -13.88 -1.11
CA LYS A 737 40.61 -12.46 -1.34
C LYS A 737 39.38 -11.58 -1.07
N LEU A 738 39.57 -10.49 -0.35
CA LEU A 738 38.52 -9.56 0.04
C LEU A 738 38.94 -8.11 -0.28
N PRO A 739 38.50 -7.57 -1.45
CA PRO A 739 38.80 -6.19 -1.82
C PRO A 739 37.90 -5.19 -1.07
N THR A 740 38.29 -3.92 -1.06
CA THR A 740 37.53 -2.84 -0.42
C THR A 740 36.06 -2.83 -0.87
N ASP A 741 35.17 -2.68 0.10
CA ASP A 741 33.71 -2.56 -0.05
C ASP A 741 32.98 -3.80 -0.65
N GLN A 742 33.66 -4.94 -0.81
CA GLN A 742 33.03 -6.19 -1.25
C GLN A 742 32.97 -7.21 -0.11
N PRO A 743 31.78 -7.73 0.25
CA PRO A 743 31.66 -8.73 1.30
C PRO A 743 32.17 -10.11 0.83
N GLY A 744 32.90 -10.80 1.71
CA GLY A 744 33.34 -12.18 1.55
C GLY A 744 32.70 -13.09 2.60
N LYS A 745 32.50 -14.37 2.28
CA LYS A 745 31.89 -15.36 3.17
C LYS A 745 32.95 -16.31 3.73
N VAL A 746 32.89 -16.58 5.03
CA VAL A 746 33.74 -17.54 5.75
C VAL A 746 32.81 -18.50 6.50
N TYR A 747 33.12 -19.80 6.48
CA TYR A 747 32.30 -20.82 7.15
C TYR A 747 33.12 -21.56 8.20
N VAL A 748 32.59 -21.71 9.40
CA VAL A 748 33.17 -22.54 10.47
C VAL A 748 32.16 -23.63 10.84
N ALA A 749 32.56 -24.90 10.78
CA ALA A 749 31.68 -26.03 11.04
C ALA A 749 32.06 -26.73 12.36
N PHE A 750 31.07 -26.96 13.21
CA PHE A 750 31.19 -27.71 14.46
C PHE A 750 30.33 -28.97 14.42
N LYS A 751 30.83 -30.05 15.02
CA LYS A 751 30.11 -31.30 15.23
C LYS A 751 29.64 -31.40 16.68
N LYS A 752 28.41 -31.86 16.88
CA LYS A 752 27.85 -32.12 18.20
C LYS A 752 28.38 -33.44 18.75
N ILE A 753 29.10 -33.41 19.87
CA ILE A 753 29.76 -34.60 20.44
C ILE A 753 28.75 -35.59 21.02
N ASN A 754 27.63 -35.09 21.56
CA ASN A 754 26.61 -35.88 22.27
C ASN A 754 25.47 -36.44 21.37
N GLY A 755 25.63 -36.40 20.03
CA GLY A 755 24.71 -37.04 19.05
C GLY A 755 23.53 -36.17 18.55
N GLU A 756 22.62 -36.77 17.77
CA GLU A 756 21.52 -36.07 17.05
C GLU A 756 20.52 -35.32 17.95
N GLY A 757 20.40 -35.71 19.23
CA GLY A 757 19.46 -35.12 20.19
C GLY A 757 20.05 -34.05 21.10
N SER A 758 21.34 -33.73 20.99
CA SER A 758 21.96 -32.72 21.84
C SER A 758 21.69 -31.30 21.34
N LEU A 759 21.44 -30.40 22.28
CA LEU A 759 21.14 -28.97 22.05
C LEU A 759 22.18 -28.13 22.81
N PRO A 760 23.44 -28.11 22.35
CA PRO A 760 24.51 -27.43 23.06
C PRO A 760 24.26 -25.92 23.13
N ILE A 761 24.60 -25.32 24.28
CA ILE A 761 24.57 -23.88 24.54
C ILE A 761 25.98 -23.45 24.89
N SER A 762 26.51 -22.46 24.18
CA SER A 762 27.87 -21.96 24.42
C SER A 762 27.99 -20.51 23.98
N THR A 763 28.88 -19.78 24.64
CA THR A 763 29.29 -18.43 24.23
C THR A 763 30.56 -18.55 23.39
N PHE A 764 30.57 -17.95 22.20
CA PHE A 764 31.70 -18.02 21.27
C PHE A 764 32.50 -16.73 21.30
N SER A 765 33.81 -16.87 21.47
CA SER A 765 34.79 -15.79 21.23
C SER A 765 35.30 -15.87 19.80
N ASN A 766 35.38 -14.74 19.11
CA ASN A 766 35.68 -14.68 17.67
C ASN A 766 36.92 -13.84 17.40
N ILE A 767 37.90 -14.41 16.72
CA ILE A 767 39.10 -13.70 16.27
C ILE A 767 39.20 -13.81 14.75
N LEU A 768 39.14 -12.67 14.06
CA LEU A 768 39.31 -12.57 12.62
C LEU A 768 40.81 -12.55 12.29
N ARG A 769 41.28 -13.47 11.46
CA ARG A 769 42.68 -13.59 11.01
C ARG A 769 42.77 -13.34 9.52
N PHE A 770 43.70 -12.50 9.09
CA PHE A 770 43.92 -12.21 7.66
C PHE A 770 45.33 -11.71 7.39
N THR A 771 45.75 -11.79 6.13
CA THR A 771 46.96 -11.14 5.64
C THR A 771 46.57 -9.85 4.92
N SER A 772 46.96 -8.69 5.47
CA SER A 772 46.68 -7.38 4.87
C SER A 772 47.76 -6.98 3.86
N LYS A 773 47.34 -6.58 2.67
CA LYS A 773 48.20 -6.05 1.59
C LYS A 773 47.74 -4.66 1.19
N GLU A 774 48.68 -3.71 1.11
CA GLU A 774 48.42 -2.36 0.60
C GLU A 774 48.34 -2.38 -0.93
N ILE A 775 47.48 -1.53 -1.50
CA ILE A 775 47.36 -1.31 -2.95
C ILE A 775 48.28 -0.15 -3.33
N ASP A 776 49.21 -0.37 -4.26
CA ASP A 776 50.06 0.70 -4.78
C ASP A 776 49.22 1.71 -5.60
N PRO A 777 49.16 3.00 -5.21
CA PRO A 777 48.35 4.03 -5.88
C PRO A 777 48.72 4.27 -7.35
N SER A 778 49.89 3.79 -7.80
CA SER A 778 50.39 4.00 -9.16
C SER A 778 50.05 2.84 -10.12
N THR A 779 49.91 1.62 -9.60
CA THR A 779 49.65 0.40 -10.40
C THR A 779 48.26 -0.18 -10.16
N ASN A 780 47.57 0.19 -9.07
CA ASN A 780 46.33 -0.44 -8.60
C ASN A 780 46.46 -1.95 -8.36
N GLU A 781 47.69 -2.46 -8.18
CA GLU A 781 47.96 -3.86 -7.87
C GLU A 781 48.33 -4.01 -6.38
N PRO A 782 47.92 -5.10 -5.70
CA PRO A 782 48.33 -5.37 -4.33
C PRO A 782 49.83 -5.62 -4.26
N GLU A 783 50.51 -5.10 -3.25
CA GLU A 783 51.93 -5.39 -3.02
C GLU A 783 52.16 -6.90 -2.77
N GLU A 784 53.32 -7.43 -3.23
CA GLU A 784 53.66 -8.85 -3.05
C GLU A 784 53.87 -9.24 -1.57
N THR A 785 54.22 -8.27 -0.72
CA THR A 785 54.43 -8.46 0.72
C THR A 785 53.23 -7.98 1.52
N GLY A 786 52.58 -8.88 2.27
CA GLY A 786 51.52 -8.55 3.22
C GLY A 786 51.94 -8.81 4.67
N TYR A 787 51.19 -8.24 5.62
CA TYR A 787 51.36 -8.45 7.07
C TYR A 787 50.19 -9.28 7.60
N ASP A 788 50.49 -10.31 8.39
CA ASP A 788 49.47 -11.08 9.10
C ASP A 788 48.98 -10.27 10.30
N ASP A 789 47.66 -10.11 10.43
CA ASP A 789 47.00 -9.35 11.49
C ASP A 789 45.81 -10.12 12.08
N GLU A 790 45.47 -9.79 13.32
CA GLU A 790 44.36 -10.40 14.06
C GLU A 790 43.44 -9.29 14.61
N TYR A 791 42.13 -9.46 14.41
CA TYR A 791 41.12 -8.51 14.87
C TYR A 791 40.10 -9.21 15.77
N GLU A 792 39.96 -8.73 17.00
CA GLU A 792 38.97 -9.25 17.96
C GLU A 792 37.56 -8.79 17.56
N VAL A 793 36.64 -9.76 17.42
CA VAL A 793 35.24 -9.54 17.06
C VAL A 793 34.37 -9.84 18.28
N ALA A 794 33.20 -9.19 18.38
CA ALA A 794 32.31 -9.39 19.51
C ALA A 794 31.93 -10.87 19.72
N GLU A 795 31.72 -11.23 20.98
CA GLU A 795 31.23 -12.55 21.37
C GLU A 795 29.75 -12.70 21.00
N PHE A 796 29.30 -13.93 20.74
CA PHE A 796 27.89 -14.23 20.56
C PHE A 796 27.49 -15.52 21.27
N ASP A 797 26.20 -15.62 21.60
CA ASP A 797 25.63 -16.79 22.28
C ASP A 797 24.87 -17.69 21.31
N LEU A 798 25.10 -19.00 21.44
CA LEU A 798 24.25 -20.04 20.90
C LEU A 798 23.23 -20.43 21.97
N THR A 799 21.96 -20.06 21.78
CA THR A 799 20.92 -20.18 22.83
C THR A 799 19.87 -21.23 22.48
N GLY A 800 19.05 -21.61 23.47
CA GLY A 800 17.96 -22.56 23.27
C GLY A 800 16.93 -22.14 22.22
N SER A 801 16.71 -20.84 22.04
CA SER A 801 15.77 -20.31 21.03
C SER A 801 16.23 -20.53 19.59
N ASP A 802 17.54 -20.73 19.36
CA ASP A 802 18.08 -21.08 18.03
C ASP A 802 17.52 -22.42 17.55
N TYR A 803 17.20 -23.35 18.45
CA TYR A 803 16.67 -24.68 18.11
C TYR A 803 15.14 -24.75 18.00
N VAL A 804 14.43 -23.62 18.17
CA VAL A 804 12.96 -23.58 18.16
C VAL A 804 12.43 -22.89 16.90
N ILE A 805 11.47 -23.52 16.24
CA ILE A 805 10.79 -23.01 15.05
C ILE A 805 9.39 -22.51 15.47
N PRO A 806 9.04 -21.25 15.18
CA PRO A 806 7.73 -20.71 15.50
C PRO A 806 6.64 -21.49 14.77
N THR A 807 5.63 -21.97 15.50
CA THR A 807 4.57 -22.83 14.95
C THR A 807 3.21 -22.37 15.45
N PHE A 808 2.21 -22.35 14.57
CA PHE A 808 0.84 -21.97 14.93
C PHE A 808 0.01 -23.18 15.40
N ALA A 809 -0.89 -22.96 16.36
CA ALA A 809 -2.00 -23.88 16.64
C ALA A 809 -3.26 -23.14 17.11
N GLY A 810 -4.42 -23.69 16.76
CA GLY A 810 -5.72 -23.03 17.00
C GLY A 810 -6.24 -23.11 18.43
N ASN A 811 -5.78 -24.05 19.27
CA ASN A 811 -6.28 -24.24 20.63
C ASN A 811 -5.12 -24.34 21.64
N PHE A 812 -4.67 -23.20 22.16
CA PHE A 812 -3.54 -23.15 23.09
C PHE A 812 -3.85 -23.90 24.39
N SER A 813 -5.06 -23.77 24.93
CA SER A 813 -5.42 -24.37 26.21
C SER A 813 -5.29 -25.90 26.21
N HIS A 814 -5.76 -26.56 25.15
CA HIS A 814 -5.63 -28.00 25.01
C HIS A 814 -4.16 -28.45 24.88
N ILE A 815 -3.36 -27.70 24.11
CA ILE A 815 -1.94 -28.02 23.93
C ILE A 815 -1.15 -27.75 25.21
N TRP A 816 -1.46 -26.67 25.93
CA TRP A 816 -0.85 -26.32 27.21
C TRP A 816 -1.07 -27.40 28.27
N GLU A 817 -2.26 -28.00 28.32
CA GLU A 817 -2.58 -29.12 29.20
C GLU A 817 -1.93 -30.43 28.74
N GLN A 818 -1.97 -30.72 27.44
CA GLN A 818 -1.38 -31.92 26.86
C GLN A 818 0.15 -31.96 27.07
N VAL A 819 0.84 -30.88 26.72
CA VAL A 819 2.30 -30.76 26.89
C VAL A 819 2.65 -30.72 28.38
N GLY A 820 1.84 -30.07 29.21
CA GLY A 820 2.05 -30.05 30.67
C GLY A 820 1.81 -31.39 31.36
N ALA A 821 1.00 -32.28 30.80
CA ALA A 821 0.75 -33.61 31.37
C ALA A 821 1.83 -34.63 31.01
N SER A 822 2.59 -34.40 29.94
CA SER A 822 3.56 -35.34 29.37
C SER A 822 5.00 -34.81 29.32
N GLY A 823 5.21 -33.52 29.59
CA GLY A 823 6.47 -32.81 29.37
C GLY A 823 7.03 -32.08 30.59
N GLU A 824 8.15 -31.40 30.40
CA GLU A 824 8.88 -30.62 31.40
C GLU A 824 8.31 -29.20 31.53
N GLU A 825 8.35 -28.60 32.73
CA GLU A 825 7.96 -27.21 32.99
C GLU A 825 9.10 -26.43 33.67
N ALA A 826 9.48 -25.29 33.07
CA ALA A 826 10.42 -24.33 33.63
C ALA A 826 9.73 -22.97 33.81
N THR A 827 10.04 -22.26 34.90
CA THR A 827 9.47 -20.94 35.18
C THR A 827 10.53 -19.99 35.72
N GLU A 828 10.63 -18.81 35.13
CA GLU A 828 11.52 -17.74 35.57
C GLU A 828 10.78 -16.40 35.64
N THR A 829 11.26 -15.52 36.52
CA THR A 829 10.73 -14.17 36.67
C THR A 829 11.83 -13.17 36.42
N LEU A 830 11.67 -12.35 35.37
CA LEU A 830 12.64 -11.38 34.90
C LEU A 830 12.07 -9.96 35.05
N GLN A 831 12.97 -8.98 35.22
CA GLN A 831 12.62 -7.56 35.29
C GLN A 831 13.25 -6.83 34.10
N LEU A 832 12.42 -6.41 33.14
CA LEU A 832 12.84 -5.70 31.94
C LEU A 832 12.80 -4.18 32.22
N SER A 833 13.93 -3.65 32.71
CA SER A 833 14.06 -2.25 33.15
C SER A 833 14.16 -1.23 32.00
N GLY A 834 14.53 -1.68 30.79
CA GLY A 834 14.70 -0.83 29.60
C GLY A 834 13.46 -0.60 28.75
N MET A 835 12.34 -1.30 29.01
CA MET A 835 11.17 -1.25 28.13
C MET A 835 10.11 -0.26 28.60
N SER A 836 9.66 0.58 27.65
CA SER A 836 8.75 1.69 27.91
C SER A 836 7.27 1.29 27.89
N SER A 837 6.95 0.14 27.30
CA SER A 837 5.58 -0.34 27.14
C SER A 837 5.48 -1.88 27.08
N ILE A 838 4.29 -2.42 27.39
CA ILE A 838 4.00 -3.85 27.23
C ILE A 838 4.05 -4.28 25.75
N ALA A 839 3.75 -3.39 24.80
CA ALA A 839 3.79 -3.70 23.37
C ALA A 839 5.22 -3.89 22.85
N GLU A 840 6.16 -3.10 23.37
CA GLU A 840 7.59 -3.26 23.09
C GLU A 840 8.10 -4.59 23.70
N ALA A 841 7.64 -4.92 24.91
CA ALA A 841 7.96 -6.19 25.56
C ALA A 841 7.39 -7.40 24.83
N THR A 842 6.16 -7.35 24.32
CA THR A 842 5.60 -8.47 23.54
C THR A 842 6.41 -8.72 22.27
N GLU A 843 6.81 -7.67 21.55
CA GLU A 843 7.59 -7.80 20.32
C GLU A 843 8.98 -8.38 20.58
N GLN A 844 9.70 -7.84 21.58
CA GLN A 844 11.05 -8.31 21.90
C GLN A 844 11.06 -9.74 22.47
N LEU A 845 10.14 -10.08 23.38
CA LEU A 845 10.05 -11.42 23.96
C LEU A 845 9.68 -12.48 22.91
N THR A 846 8.84 -12.11 21.94
CA THR A 846 8.51 -12.99 20.80
C THR A 846 9.75 -13.27 19.94
N LYS A 847 10.57 -12.24 19.68
CA LYS A 847 11.83 -12.39 18.92
C LYS A 847 12.86 -13.22 19.70
N ALA A 848 13.08 -12.91 20.98
CA ALA A 848 14.05 -13.59 21.83
C ALA A 848 13.75 -15.10 21.98
N LEU A 849 12.48 -15.45 22.18
CA LEU A 849 12.05 -16.84 22.34
C LEU A 849 11.90 -17.60 21.00
N SER A 850 11.88 -16.90 19.86
CA SER A 850 11.61 -17.51 18.53
C SER A 850 10.31 -18.32 18.46
N LEU A 851 9.28 -17.92 19.22
CA LEU A 851 7.97 -18.59 19.28
C LEU A 851 6.89 -17.74 18.59
N GLN A 852 5.83 -18.39 18.10
CA GLN A 852 4.69 -17.70 17.47
C GLN A 852 3.67 -17.26 18.53
N PRO A 853 3.24 -15.98 18.55
CA PRO A 853 2.14 -15.54 19.38
C PRO A 853 0.81 -16.11 18.88
N LEU A 854 0.03 -16.65 19.82
CA LEU A 854 -1.26 -17.26 19.56
C LEU A 854 -2.42 -16.40 20.09
N GLU A 855 -3.62 -16.64 19.55
CA GLU A 855 -4.88 -16.03 19.99
C GLU A 855 -4.92 -14.49 19.96
N GLY A 856 -4.08 -13.85 19.14
CA GLY A 856 -3.99 -12.39 19.08
C GLY A 856 -3.41 -11.76 20.35
N THR A 857 -2.63 -12.54 21.12
CA THR A 857 -1.94 -12.05 22.32
C THR A 857 -0.70 -11.21 22.00
N ASP A 858 -0.38 -10.99 20.73
CA ASP A 858 0.62 -10.04 20.24
C ASP A 858 0.21 -8.58 20.49
N VAL A 859 -1.10 -8.28 20.46
CA VAL A 859 -1.64 -6.94 20.73
C VAL A 859 -2.09 -6.83 22.18
N PRO A 860 -1.39 -6.07 23.04
CA PRO A 860 -1.82 -5.88 24.43
C PRO A 860 -3.10 -5.04 24.49
N VAL A 861 -4.20 -5.66 24.95
CA VAL A 861 -5.49 -4.99 25.15
C VAL A 861 -5.47 -4.09 26.39
N ASN A 862 -4.69 -4.47 27.41
CA ASN A 862 -4.53 -3.74 28.65
C ASN A 862 -3.07 -3.28 28.81
N GLN A 863 -2.89 -2.01 29.17
CA GLN A 863 -1.56 -1.38 29.30
C GLN A 863 -0.88 -1.64 30.65
N THR A 864 -1.58 -2.26 31.61
CA THR A 864 -1.07 -2.54 32.97
C THR A 864 -0.68 -4.00 33.17
N THR A 865 -1.48 -4.93 32.66
CA THR A 865 -1.23 -6.37 32.74
C THR A 865 -1.58 -7.04 31.42
N HIS A 866 -0.76 -7.99 30.99
CA HIS A 866 -0.99 -8.74 29.76
C HIS A 866 -0.44 -10.15 29.87
N THR A 867 -1.05 -11.10 29.17
CA THR A 867 -0.56 -12.49 29.10
C THR A 867 -0.34 -12.85 27.64
N LEU A 868 0.91 -13.06 27.28
CA LEU A 868 1.35 -13.49 25.96
C LEU A 868 1.42 -15.02 25.93
N LYS A 869 0.79 -15.62 24.93
CA LYS A 869 0.77 -17.07 24.71
C LYS A 869 1.57 -17.38 23.46
N LEU A 870 2.56 -18.26 23.59
CA LEU A 870 3.55 -18.55 22.56
C LEU A 870 3.61 -20.04 22.27
N LEU A 871 3.79 -20.41 21.01
CA LEU A 871 3.98 -21.80 20.58
C LEU A 871 5.09 -21.93 19.54
N GLY A 872 5.82 -23.02 19.64
CA GLY A 872 6.83 -23.44 18.68
C GLY A 872 7.02 -24.94 18.71
N LYS A 873 7.89 -25.41 17.81
CA LYS A 873 8.37 -26.78 17.78
C LYS A 873 9.89 -26.76 17.77
N THR A 874 10.52 -27.72 18.42
CA THR A 874 11.97 -27.90 18.29
C THR A 874 12.31 -28.38 16.88
N VAL A 875 13.59 -28.28 16.50
CA VAL A 875 14.12 -28.92 15.28
C VAL A 875 13.88 -30.45 15.24
N GLY A 876 13.71 -31.09 16.41
CA GLY A 876 13.34 -32.50 16.55
C GLY A 876 11.84 -32.80 16.40
N GLY A 877 11.01 -31.76 16.39
CA GLY A 877 9.55 -31.85 16.20
C GLY A 877 8.72 -31.82 17.49
N GLY A 878 9.35 -31.85 18.67
CA GLY A 878 8.68 -31.71 19.96
C GLY A 878 8.04 -30.34 20.15
N ARG A 879 6.85 -30.29 20.77
CA ARG A 879 6.12 -29.03 20.97
C ARG A 879 6.63 -28.27 22.19
N VAL A 880 6.86 -26.97 22.01
CA VAL A 880 7.25 -26.02 23.05
C VAL A 880 6.19 -24.95 23.18
N VAL A 881 5.60 -24.81 24.36
CA VAL A 881 4.59 -23.79 24.67
C VAL A 881 5.09 -22.87 25.77
N ALA A 882 4.85 -21.56 25.64
CA ALA A 882 5.20 -20.60 26.67
C ALA A 882 4.03 -19.68 27.01
N THR A 883 3.89 -19.37 28.30
CA THR A 883 2.97 -18.35 28.80
C THR A 883 3.76 -17.28 29.51
N VAL A 884 3.70 -16.05 29.02
CA VAL A 884 4.42 -14.91 29.59
C VAL A 884 3.44 -13.93 30.19
N ARG A 885 3.43 -13.81 31.52
CA ARG A 885 2.61 -12.84 32.26
C ARG A 885 3.42 -11.58 32.52
N MET A 886 2.94 -10.45 32.04
CA MET A 886 3.60 -9.16 32.11
C MET A 886 2.80 -8.20 32.97
N ALA A 887 3.48 -7.43 33.80
CA ALA A 887 2.93 -6.33 34.57
C ALA A 887 3.81 -5.08 34.39
N PHE A 888 3.21 -3.96 33.98
CA PHE A 888 3.92 -2.71 33.76
C PHE A 888 3.79 -1.76 34.95
N SER A 889 4.90 -1.17 35.34
CA SER A 889 4.98 -0.14 36.38
C SER A 889 5.92 0.98 35.93
N SER A 890 5.46 2.23 36.02
CA SER A 890 6.22 3.41 35.59
C SER A 890 7.52 3.64 36.37
N LYS A 891 7.71 2.97 37.52
CA LYS A 891 8.93 3.08 38.35
C LYS A 891 9.96 1.97 38.09
N THR A 892 9.50 0.80 37.66
CA THR A 892 10.32 -0.43 37.64
C THR A 892 10.39 -1.07 36.25
N GLY A 893 9.65 -0.56 35.26
CA GLY A 893 9.57 -1.15 33.92
C GLY A 893 8.56 -2.30 33.86
N VAL A 894 8.81 -3.28 33.01
CA VAL A 894 7.94 -4.46 32.82
C VAL A 894 8.47 -5.63 33.64
N THR A 895 7.68 -6.11 34.59
CA THR A 895 7.95 -7.37 35.31
C THR A 895 7.32 -8.52 34.54
N THR A 896 8.10 -9.55 34.21
CA THR A 896 7.64 -10.68 33.40
C THR A 896 7.85 -12.01 34.10
N LYS A 897 6.80 -12.81 34.21
CA LYS A 897 6.87 -14.21 34.61
C LYS A 897 6.70 -15.09 33.38
N ILE A 898 7.76 -15.78 32.99
CA ILE A 898 7.82 -16.67 31.83
C ILE A 898 7.68 -18.10 32.34
N THR A 899 6.68 -18.84 31.86
CA THR A 899 6.54 -20.28 32.11
C THR A 899 6.58 -20.99 30.76
N VAL A 900 7.56 -21.86 30.55
CA VAL A 900 7.72 -22.67 29.33
C VAL A 900 7.47 -24.14 29.67
N ARG A 901 6.77 -24.84 28.78
CA ARG A 901 6.62 -26.29 28.82
C ARG A 901 7.06 -26.92 27.51
N SER A 902 7.70 -28.07 27.57
CA SER A 902 8.22 -28.79 26.40
C SER A 902 7.92 -30.28 26.49
N GLU A 903 7.64 -30.93 25.36
CA GLU A 903 7.55 -32.40 25.27
C GLU A 903 8.92 -33.10 25.38
N GLU A 904 9.99 -32.39 25.06
CA GLU A 904 11.38 -32.89 25.09
C GLU A 904 12.11 -32.43 26.37
N GLU A 905 12.91 -33.31 26.96
CA GLU A 905 13.72 -33.06 28.17
C GLU A 905 14.78 -31.97 27.93
N ASN A 906 15.05 -31.17 28.96
CA ASN A 906 15.94 -30.01 29.04
C ASN A 906 15.56 -28.80 28.18
N VAL A 907 14.72 -28.94 27.15
CA VAL A 907 14.34 -27.84 26.24
C VAL A 907 13.63 -26.69 26.96
N ALA A 908 12.75 -26.98 27.92
CA ALA A 908 12.00 -25.96 28.64
C ALA A 908 12.94 -25.00 29.41
N THR A 909 13.97 -25.57 30.06
CA THR A 909 14.98 -24.82 30.81
C THR A 909 15.87 -23.99 29.87
N LEU A 910 16.30 -24.57 28.73
CA LEU A 910 17.15 -23.89 27.73
C LEU A 910 16.44 -22.68 27.08
N VAL A 911 15.15 -22.83 26.76
CA VAL A 911 14.35 -21.76 26.14
C VAL A 911 14.07 -20.61 27.12
N VAL A 912 13.84 -20.92 28.40
CA VAL A 912 13.70 -19.91 29.45
C VAL A 912 15.00 -19.12 29.64
N ALA A 913 16.13 -19.82 29.69
CA ALA A 913 17.46 -19.22 29.81
C ALA A 913 17.85 -18.33 28.61
N SER A 914 17.19 -18.46 27.46
CA SER A 914 17.45 -17.61 26.29
C SER A 914 16.98 -16.16 26.44
N VAL A 915 16.24 -15.85 27.52
CA VAL A 915 15.73 -14.51 27.83
C VAL A 915 16.40 -13.90 29.06
N ALA A 916 17.03 -14.72 29.88
CA ALA A 916 17.79 -14.32 31.06
C ALA A 916 19.16 -13.76 30.64
#